data_AF-A0A813UXN7-F1
#
_entry.id   AF-A0A813UXN7-F1
#
_cell.length_a   1.000
_cell.length_b   1.000
_cell.length_c   1.000
_cell.angle_alpha   90.00
_cell.angle_beta   90.00
_cell.angle_gamma   90.00
#
_symmetry.space_group_name_H-M   'P 1'
#
loop_
_entity.id
_entity.type
_entity.pdbx_description
1 polymer ?
#
loop_
_entity_poly.entity_id
_entity_poly.type
_entity_poly.pdbx_seq_one_letter_code
_entity_poly.pdbx_strand_id
1 'polypeptide(L)'
;FGIPILKFETMFDYLFNALNSVQLFDNACECVIVLFNSPDALKYPTTFTRLLPYVLSLETLLDHAIGCGDKKKCESLTKLIATFGDNHAKLLLQLALTMHPQSQQLLNNFCKLVMRCTEMKGQYLIDETCSELTFSFWYALQEEVTSCKDDKTQTLCMEICRPYFIRLIEVLITKGQMPENNQDYTSEDKETFRSYRVDIGDTIMCMHNALGNEVLEVLAQHLALSIEQNSSWQRQESIMQLIGAGSEYVSLDENIYLPKIFSLLPKINFCNSLIINATLTVLGQYSSWLGHHHEMLQNCVHLCVNALSNPELIQSASITLKELTMENRRRMSQYLNDTVLENGNLNSNDRVRCVSIIGYMLSAYPSKIVNDHLNILLVPEVNKLLEYLQNTDNSSIAVRKENICTTLSFISVLITAIGYCGDQNDTEEDEQSQQQLNNLAPLTDSSAASEVLTSFMRDLDPILHLVLKQYSDDKEVTEKICEILCRTITTLKEGSTPILMTLLQLLQCIGPNILHLQFLNFVRNSLLLFSQETNEIVFNLFPTVLQRFGCLFNGDILWLKNNVDIVEDFANFLTQIIKKLPHVVSRCPIEALVLLFEFVKNGIQLHEQLPLRSVTMFTAHYVEYCKLDNRAANLLQENGLEIVRISLKAIGGNSPKHLVDTLSLLLFTLSKLYIDWTIKWVHQCLSDPNFPSPAATTDHREALIKALTRFIITDNVQKILKMCILLCYNHTSNDEDIGYELILLSNRDEEFHRPSLAAHVWPETNYVLGGQDITPSREGGTWLGFNTQGRIGVLLNLPKSTDNESDNKKSRGFIVPNYVNNMSVGLDYYMKNLDDTKMNYNGFSFIGFEKNLLLDGWRVVYTNNASNLSIPVDVRSKFFVLSNHQYGNEYEFCKTQHGCQLLDNTLKELTNNYKTKITDEKQLVDRLMMVLNDQTTFCDDKNMGIVYPEIANDISLYLSAICVRMPLTGKKSTYGTRTHTIILVRSNHTGLYLEKNIENPLENEMVWDEKRWEFRLGCSEPPTLLK
;
A
#
# COMPACT_ATOMS: atom_id res chain seq x y z
N PHE A 1 27.47 16.12 -13.81
CA PHE A 1 26.54 16.16 -12.66
C PHE A 1 27.02 17.15 -11.62
N GLY A 2 26.15 18.06 -11.13
CA GLY A 2 26.47 19.03 -10.09
C GLY A 2 26.82 20.46 -10.53
N ILE A 3 26.73 20.78 -11.84
CA ILE A 3 26.88 22.15 -12.35
C ILE A 3 25.48 22.68 -12.69
N PRO A 4 25.06 23.86 -12.18
CA PRO A 4 23.76 24.45 -12.50
C PRO A 4 23.57 24.68 -14.00
N ILE A 5 22.38 24.33 -14.52
CA ILE A 5 22.08 24.44 -15.96
C ILE A 5 22.15 25.87 -16.49
N LEU A 6 21.91 26.87 -15.65
CA LEU A 6 22.03 28.29 -15.97
C LEU A 6 23.41 28.63 -16.59
N LYS A 7 24.47 27.93 -16.19
CA LYS A 7 25.83 28.15 -16.72
C LYS A 7 26.00 27.66 -18.16
N PHE A 8 25.12 26.78 -18.64
CA PHE A 8 25.16 26.21 -19.97
C PHE A 8 24.29 26.96 -21.00
N GLU A 9 23.50 27.97 -20.59
CA GLU A 9 22.65 28.73 -21.53
C GLU A 9 23.44 29.29 -22.71
N THR A 10 24.65 29.80 -22.45
CA THR A 10 25.54 30.36 -23.50
C THR A 10 26.06 29.32 -24.50
N MET A 11 25.93 28.03 -24.19
CA MET A 11 26.38 26.93 -25.04
C MET A 11 25.26 26.33 -25.90
N PHE A 12 23.98 26.69 -25.68
CA PHE A 12 22.86 26.11 -26.41
C PHE A 12 22.99 26.31 -27.92
N ASP A 13 23.32 27.53 -28.36
CA ASP A 13 23.55 27.83 -29.78
C ASP A 13 24.63 26.93 -30.40
N TYR A 14 25.75 26.75 -29.71
CA TYR A 14 26.85 25.92 -30.22
C TYR A 14 26.46 24.44 -30.28
N LEU A 15 25.75 23.94 -29.27
CA LEU A 15 25.32 22.54 -29.19
C LEU A 15 24.28 22.21 -30.28
N PHE A 16 23.24 23.03 -30.43
CA PHE A 16 22.22 22.78 -31.45
C PHE A 16 22.73 23.04 -32.87
N ASN A 17 23.65 23.98 -33.08
CA ASN A 17 24.33 24.13 -34.37
C ASN A 17 25.21 22.90 -34.70
N ALA A 18 25.82 22.26 -33.71
CA ALA A 18 26.62 21.06 -33.91
C ALA A 18 25.78 19.85 -34.38
N LEU A 19 24.47 19.82 -34.11
CA LEU A 19 23.55 18.80 -34.64
C LEU A 19 23.39 18.87 -36.17
N ASN A 20 23.74 19.99 -36.81
CA ASN A 20 23.79 20.07 -38.27
C ASN A 20 25.07 19.46 -38.87
N SER A 21 26.10 19.19 -38.06
CA SER A 21 27.39 18.68 -38.51
C SER A 21 27.41 17.15 -38.48
N VAL A 22 27.67 16.53 -39.64
CA VAL A 22 27.82 15.08 -39.76
C VAL A 22 28.89 14.50 -38.82
N GLN A 23 29.97 15.24 -38.54
CA GLN A 23 31.06 14.77 -37.69
C GLN A 23 30.79 14.90 -36.18
N LEU A 24 29.98 15.89 -35.80
CA LEU A 24 29.72 16.20 -34.39
C LEU A 24 28.36 15.70 -33.92
N PHE A 25 27.51 15.21 -34.82
CA PHE A 25 26.13 14.83 -34.53
C PHE A 25 25.99 13.92 -33.31
N ASP A 26 26.66 12.77 -33.30
CA ASP A 26 26.53 11.80 -32.19
C ASP A 26 26.99 12.39 -30.85
N ASN A 27 28.12 13.10 -30.83
CA ASN A 27 28.64 13.75 -29.63
C ASN A 27 27.72 14.88 -29.14
N ALA A 28 27.12 15.63 -30.07
CA ALA A 28 26.16 16.68 -29.76
C ALA A 28 24.86 16.09 -29.19
N CYS A 29 24.35 14.99 -29.76
CA CYS A 29 23.21 14.25 -29.23
C CYS A 29 23.45 13.82 -27.79
N GLU A 30 24.57 13.16 -27.48
CA GLU A 30 24.91 12.74 -26.12
C GLU A 30 25.01 13.92 -25.14
N CYS A 31 25.62 15.04 -25.56
CA CYS A 31 25.69 16.25 -24.72
C CYS A 31 24.30 16.84 -24.43
N VAL A 32 23.40 16.85 -25.42
CA VAL A 32 22.03 17.34 -25.27
C VAL A 32 21.20 16.40 -24.39
N ILE A 33 21.38 15.08 -24.49
CA ILE A 33 20.73 14.10 -23.60
C ILE A 33 21.14 14.35 -22.14
N VAL A 34 22.44 14.55 -21.88
CA VAL A 34 22.94 14.86 -20.52
C VAL A 34 22.36 16.17 -20.00
N LEU A 35 22.14 17.16 -20.88
CA LEU A 35 21.51 18.43 -20.54
C LEU A 35 20.04 18.24 -20.12
N PHE A 36 19.26 17.45 -20.88
CA PHE A 36 17.86 17.17 -20.59
C PHE A 36 17.67 16.32 -19.32
N ASN A 37 18.56 15.34 -19.08
CA ASN A 37 18.55 14.50 -17.88
C ASN A 37 19.06 15.21 -16.61
N SER A 38 19.19 16.53 -16.60
CA SER A 38 19.66 17.28 -15.44
C SER A 38 18.60 17.25 -14.31
N PRO A 39 18.91 16.68 -13.13
CA PRO A 39 17.93 16.53 -12.05
C PRO A 39 17.47 17.86 -11.43
N ASP A 40 18.15 18.96 -11.74
CA ASP A 40 17.82 20.29 -11.25
C ASP A 40 16.81 21.04 -12.15
N ALA A 41 16.19 20.38 -13.14
CA ALA A 41 15.37 21.04 -14.16
C ALA A 41 14.22 21.89 -13.59
N LEU A 42 13.49 21.36 -12.59
CA LEU A 42 12.41 22.06 -11.91
C LEU A 42 12.88 23.30 -11.12
N LYS A 43 14.18 23.39 -10.77
CA LYS A 43 14.75 24.58 -10.10
C LYS A 43 14.97 25.75 -11.06
N TYR A 44 15.02 25.50 -12.37
CA TYR A 44 15.35 26.51 -13.40
C TYR A 44 14.32 26.53 -14.56
N PRO A 45 13.02 26.74 -14.30
CA PRO A 45 11.97 26.64 -15.32
C PRO A 45 12.12 27.64 -16.48
N THR A 46 12.67 28.82 -16.20
CA THR A 46 12.90 29.87 -17.22
C THR A 46 13.97 29.46 -18.22
N THR A 47 15.05 28.82 -17.78
CA THR A 47 16.13 28.29 -18.63
C THR A 47 15.58 27.21 -19.57
N PHE A 48 14.76 26.29 -19.06
CA PHE A 48 14.13 25.25 -19.88
C PHE A 48 13.09 25.79 -20.85
N THR A 49 12.36 26.84 -20.47
CA THR A 49 11.45 27.53 -21.40
C THR A 49 12.20 28.15 -22.58
N ARG A 50 13.41 28.68 -22.35
CA ARG A 50 14.30 29.20 -23.42
C ARG A 50 14.92 28.10 -24.28
N LEU A 51 15.01 26.88 -23.78
CA LEU A 51 15.52 25.71 -24.50
C LEU A 51 14.49 25.16 -25.49
N LEU A 52 13.19 25.30 -25.19
CA LEU A 52 12.10 24.72 -25.98
C LEU A 52 12.09 25.13 -27.46
N PRO A 53 12.35 26.40 -27.86
CA PRO A 53 12.47 26.76 -29.28
C PRO A 53 13.56 25.99 -30.03
N TYR A 54 14.69 25.68 -29.37
CA TYR A 54 15.76 24.87 -29.97
C TYR A 54 15.30 23.42 -30.16
N VAL A 55 14.57 22.87 -29.19
CA VAL A 55 13.98 21.52 -29.30
C VAL A 55 12.96 21.47 -30.45
N LEU A 56 12.09 22.47 -30.57
CA LEU A 56 11.12 22.55 -31.67
C LEU A 56 11.82 22.70 -33.03
N SER A 57 13.00 23.34 -33.09
CA SER A 57 13.77 23.45 -34.34
C SER A 57 14.27 22.10 -34.88
N LEU A 58 14.34 21.07 -34.02
CA LEU A 58 14.70 19.70 -34.43
C LEU A 58 13.72 19.10 -35.45
N GLU A 59 12.49 19.62 -35.54
CA GLU A 59 11.52 19.21 -36.56
C GLU A 59 12.10 19.32 -37.98
N THR A 60 12.83 20.40 -38.26
CA THR A 60 13.41 20.62 -39.58
C THR A 60 14.51 19.62 -39.92
N LEU A 61 15.29 19.21 -38.91
CA LEU A 61 16.34 18.20 -39.05
C LEU A 61 15.75 16.81 -39.19
N LEU A 62 14.67 16.52 -38.46
CA LEU A 62 13.92 15.28 -38.57
C LEU A 62 13.33 15.14 -39.98
N ASP A 63 12.75 16.21 -40.53
CA ASP A 63 12.18 16.21 -41.88
C ASP A 63 13.22 15.95 -42.96
N HIS A 64 14.40 16.55 -42.82
CA HIS A 64 15.51 16.28 -43.72
C HIS A 64 16.01 14.82 -43.59
N ALA A 65 16.11 14.30 -42.36
CA ALA A 65 16.53 12.92 -42.13
C ALA A 65 15.54 11.90 -42.70
N ILE A 66 14.24 12.13 -42.52
CA ILE A 66 13.16 11.32 -43.11
C ILE A 66 13.24 11.37 -44.64
N GLY A 67 13.39 12.57 -45.23
CA GLY A 67 13.51 12.75 -46.67
C GLY A 67 14.72 12.05 -47.28
N CYS A 68 15.81 11.91 -46.52
CA CYS A 68 17.01 11.19 -46.93
C CYS A 68 16.96 9.67 -46.65
N GLY A 69 15.96 9.19 -45.90
CA GLY A 69 15.89 7.79 -45.44
C GLY A 69 16.97 7.42 -44.41
N ASP A 70 17.52 8.39 -43.67
CA ASP A 70 18.57 8.15 -42.67
C ASP A 70 17.96 7.71 -41.34
N LYS A 71 17.74 6.40 -41.20
CA LYS A 71 17.11 5.79 -40.02
C LYS A 71 17.83 6.12 -38.71
N LYS A 72 19.17 6.10 -38.71
CA LYS A 72 19.99 6.35 -37.50
C LYS A 72 19.85 7.79 -37.01
N LYS A 73 19.81 8.76 -37.93
CA LYS A 73 19.54 10.15 -37.56
C LYS A 73 18.12 10.36 -37.07
N CYS A 74 17.13 9.71 -37.70
CA CYS A 74 15.74 9.76 -37.24
C CYS A 74 15.61 9.23 -35.81
N GLU A 75 16.24 8.09 -35.50
CA GLU A 75 16.26 7.49 -34.17
C GLU A 75 16.93 8.41 -33.15
N SER A 76 18.11 8.95 -33.47
CA SER A 76 18.85 9.84 -32.58
C SER A 76 18.08 11.14 -32.29
N LEU A 77 17.48 11.76 -33.31
CA LEU A 77 16.66 12.96 -33.14
C LEU A 77 15.38 12.67 -32.34
N THR A 78 14.73 11.54 -32.61
CA THR A 78 13.55 11.10 -31.84
C THR A 78 13.89 10.89 -30.38
N LYS A 79 15.04 10.25 -30.09
CA LYS A 79 15.55 10.09 -28.72
C LYS A 79 15.75 11.43 -28.01
N LEU A 80 16.29 12.45 -28.69
CA LEU A 80 16.41 13.80 -28.11
C LEU A 80 15.04 14.38 -27.76
N ILE A 81 14.08 14.30 -28.69
CA ILE A 81 12.73 14.84 -28.52
C ILE A 81 12.03 14.13 -27.36
N ALA A 82 12.05 12.79 -27.33
CA ALA A 82 11.46 11.99 -26.27
C ALA A 82 12.09 12.27 -24.90
N THR A 83 13.43 12.27 -24.81
CA THR A 83 14.15 12.54 -23.55
C THR A 83 13.77 13.91 -22.96
N PHE A 84 13.57 14.92 -23.81
CA PHE A 84 13.10 16.22 -23.35
C PHE A 84 11.67 16.14 -22.80
N GLY A 85 10.77 15.46 -23.52
CA GLY A 85 9.39 15.26 -23.10
C GLY A 85 9.29 14.53 -21.77
N ASP A 86 9.99 13.41 -21.62
CA ASP A 86 9.94 12.53 -20.46
C ASP A 86 10.31 13.26 -19.16
N ASN A 87 11.38 14.05 -19.21
CA ASN A 87 11.88 14.74 -18.02
C ASN A 87 11.14 16.05 -17.71
N HIS A 88 10.38 16.60 -18.66
CA HIS A 88 9.84 17.95 -18.58
C HIS A 88 8.34 18.06 -18.90
N ALA A 89 7.60 16.96 -18.97
CA ALA A 89 6.15 16.93 -19.19
C ALA A 89 5.40 17.85 -18.22
N LYS A 90 5.76 17.81 -16.92
CA LYS A 90 5.21 18.70 -15.89
C LYS A 90 5.41 20.19 -16.20
N LEU A 91 6.60 20.56 -16.62
CA LEU A 91 6.93 21.95 -16.95
C LEU A 91 6.14 22.40 -18.18
N LEU A 92 6.04 21.55 -19.21
CA LEU A 92 5.26 21.83 -20.41
C LEU A 92 3.77 22.06 -20.09
N LEU A 93 3.21 21.25 -19.19
CA LEU A 93 1.83 21.41 -18.72
C LEU A 93 1.64 22.70 -17.92
N GLN A 94 2.54 22.99 -16.97
CA GLN A 94 2.52 24.24 -16.20
C GLN A 94 2.60 25.49 -17.10
N LEU A 95 3.42 25.45 -18.15
CA LEU A 95 3.50 26.54 -19.13
C LEU A 95 2.18 26.72 -19.88
N ALA A 96 1.53 25.65 -20.31
CA ALA A 96 0.23 25.73 -20.98
C ALA A 96 -0.88 26.33 -20.08
N LEU A 97 -0.81 26.07 -18.77
CA LEU A 97 -1.74 26.58 -17.76
C LEU A 97 -1.55 28.07 -17.43
N THR A 98 -0.48 28.72 -17.87
CA THR A 98 -0.27 30.17 -17.64
C THR A 98 -1.23 31.09 -18.42
N MET A 99 -2.18 30.52 -19.19
CA MET A 99 -3.22 31.22 -19.97
C MET A 99 -2.71 32.25 -20.99
N HIS A 100 -1.41 32.29 -21.27
CA HIS A 100 -0.85 33.07 -22.38
C HIS A 100 -0.96 32.27 -23.69
N PRO A 101 -1.53 32.84 -24.78
CA PRO A 101 -1.72 32.11 -26.05
C PRO A 101 -0.42 31.55 -26.65
N GLN A 102 0.70 32.25 -26.48
CA GLN A 102 2.01 31.80 -26.95
C GLN A 102 2.50 30.56 -26.17
N SER A 103 2.23 30.47 -24.86
CA SER A 103 2.64 29.33 -24.03
C SER A 103 1.83 28.07 -24.35
N GLN A 104 0.53 28.21 -24.61
CA GLN A 104 -0.32 27.08 -25.05
C GLN A 104 0.10 26.54 -26.42
N GLN A 105 0.50 27.42 -27.35
CA GLN A 105 1.03 27.00 -28.64
C GLN A 105 2.33 26.18 -28.53
N LEU A 106 3.15 26.42 -27.51
CA LEU A 106 4.40 25.68 -27.32
C LEU A 106 4.16 24.21 -26.96
N LEU A 107 3.25 23.92 -26.02
CA LEU A 107 2.86 22.53 -25.71
C LEU A 107 2.24 21.87 -26.95
N ASN A 108 1.34 22.58 -27.63
CA ASN A 108 0.68 22.09 -28.84
C ASN A 108 1.69 21.70 -29.94
N ASN A 109 2.69 22.55 -30.19
CA ASN A 109 3.74 22.28 -31.18
C ASN A 109 4.64 21.12 -30.75
N PHE A 110 4.94 21.00 -29.45
CA PHE A 110 5.73 19.89 -28.94
C PHE A 110 4.98 18.55 -29.04
N CYS A 111 3.71 18.49 -28.67
CA CYS A 111 2.88 17.29 -28.84
C CYS A 111 2.76 16.88 -30.32
N LYS A 112 2.67 17.84 -31.26
CA LYS A 112 2.72 17.54 -32.70
C LYS A 112 4.05 16.96 -33.12
N LEU A 113 5.16 17.50 -32.62
CA LEU A 113 6.50 17.00 -32.92
C LEU A 113 6.68 15.56 -32.41
N VAL A 114 6.27 15.27 -31.17
CA VAL A 114 6.32 13.90 -30.63
C VAL A 114 5.41 12.97 -31.43
N MET A 115 4.17 13.40 -31.74
CA MET A 115 3.24 12.61 -32.54
C MET A 115 3.82 12.26 -33.91
N ARG A 116 4.56 13.19 -34.54
CA ARG A 116 5.23 12.94 -35.81
C ARG A 116 6.29 11.84 -35.73
N CYS A 117 6.97 11.72 -34.59
CA CYS A 117 7.89 10.61 -34.31
C CYS A 117 7.13 9.29 -34.07
N THR A 118 6.01 9.32 -33.35
CA THR A 118 5.16 8.13 -33.13
C THR A 118 4.54 7.62 -34.45
N GLU A 119 4.17 8.54 -35.34
CA GLU A 119 3.59 8.28 -36.67
C GLU A 119 4.60 7.91 -37.76
N MET A 120 5.86 7.61 -37.38
CA MET A 120 6.88 7.25 -38.36
C MET A 120 6.39 6.11 -39.27
N LYS A 121 6.41 6.39 -40.58
CA LYS A 121 5.80 5.51 -41.58
C LYS A 121 6.55 4.20 -41.72
N GLY A 122 5.80 3.12 -41.86
CA GLY A 122 6.31 1.77 -42.06
C GLY A 122 6.23 0.90 -40.82
N GLN A 123 6.73 -0.32 -40.93
CA GLN A 123 6.71 -1.33 -39.88
C GLN A 123 7.89 -1.15 -38.92
N TYR A 124 7.62 -1.31 -37.62
CA TYR A 124 8.65 -1.26 -36.57
C TYR A 124 9.75 -2.32 -36.80
N LEU A 125 11.02 -1.96 -36.58
CA LEU A 125 12.27 -2.70 -36.88
C LEU A 125 12.64 -2.79 -38.36
N ILE A 126 11.69 -2.93 -39.28
CA ILE A 126 11.99 -3.00 -40.72
C ILE A 126 12.21 -1.61 -41.28
N ASP A 127 11.21 -0.74 -41.16
CA ASP A 127 11.22 0.58 -41.77
C ASP A 127 11.69 1.65 -40.79
N GLU A 128 11.36 1.51 -39.51
CA GLU A 128 11.63 2.51 -38.48
C GLU A 128 11.81 1.92 -37.07
N THR A 129 12.53 2.64 -36.22
CA THR A 129 12.80 2.32 -34.79
C THR A 129 12.45 3.48 -33.86
N CYS A 130 11.73 4.48 -34.36
CA CYS A 130 11.49 5.75 -33.69
C CYS A 130 10.25 5.74 -32.80
N SER A 131 9.20 5.02 -33.21
CA SER A 131 7.89 5.09 -32.57
C SER A 131 7.91 4.64 -31.09
N GLU A 132 8.63 3.56 -30.77
CA GLU A 132 8.79 3.04 -29.39
C GLU A 132 9.34 4.09 -28.43
N LEU A 133 10.32 4.87 -28.88
CA LEU A 133 11.01 5.88 -28.05
C LEU A 133 10.06 6.96 -27.52
N THR A 134 8.85 7.09 -28.09
CA THR A 134 7.88 8.12 -27.71
C THR A 134 6.89 7.68 -26.63
N PHE A 135 6.81 6.38 -26.30
CA PHE A 135 5.78 5.87 -25.39
C PHE A 135 5.96 6.37 -23.95
N SER A 136 7.20 6.51 -23.48
CA SER A 136 7.53 7.10 -22.17
C SER A 136 6.99 8.52 -22.00
N PHE A 137 6.99 9.31 -23.08
CA PHE A 137 6.45 10.67 -23.05
C PHE A 137 4.93 10.66 -22.90
N TRP A 138 4.24 9.78 -23.64
CA TRP A 138 2.79 9.68 -23.56
C TRP A 138 2.33 9.23 -22.16
N TYR A 139 3.09 8.32 -21.54
CA TYR A 139 2.92 7.95 -20.14
C TYR A 139 3.09 9.16 -19.21
N ALA A 140 4.23 9.84 -19.29
CA ALA A 140 4.55 10.99 -18.42
C ALA A 140 3.54 12.13 -18.57
N LEU A 141 3.10 12.42 -19.80
CA LEU A 141 2.11 13.45 -20.07
C LEU A 141 0.75 13.08 -19.46
N GLN A 142 0.31 11.84 -19.62
CA GLN A 142 -0.95 11.37 -19.03
C GLN A 142 -0.91 11.43 -17.49
N GLU A 143 0.18 10.96 -16.87
CA GLU A 143 0.33 10.98 -15.41
C GLU A 143 0.22 12.40 -14.85
N GLU A 144 0.91 13.37 -15.47
CA GLU A 144 0.84 14.78 -15.06
C GLU A 144 -0.56 15.39 -15.25
N VAL A 145 -1.30 14.99 -16.29
CA VAL A 145 -2.69 15.43 -16.48
C VAL A 145 -3.61 14.82 -15.41
N THR A 146 -3.46 13.54 -15.10
CA THR A 146 -4.31 12.85 -14.10
C THR A 146 -3.96 13.19 -12.65
N SER A 147 -2.72 13.62 -12.36
CA SER A 147 -2.27 13.98 -11.00
C SER A 147 -2.65 15.41 -10.58
N CYS A 148 -3.31 16.18 -11.46
CA CYS A 148 -3.83 17.51 -11.15
C CYS A 148 -4.92 17.44 -10.06
N LYS A 149 -4.69 18.07 -8.90
CA LYS A 149 -5.60 18.03 -7.73
C LYS A 149 -6.84 18.91 -7.85
N ASP A 150 -6.87 19.83 -8.81
CA ASP A 150 -7.96 20.79 -9.01
C ASP A 150 -8.73 20.44 -10.28
N ASP A 151 -10.02 20.13 -10.13
CA ASP A 151 -10.91 19.67 -11.21
C ASP A 151 -10.93 20.64 -12.41
N LYS A 152 -10.84 21.96 -12.14
CA LYS A 152 -10.82 22.99 -13.20
C LYS A 152 -9.54 22.93 -14.03
N THR A 153 -8.40 22.80 -13.35
CA THR A 153 -7.09 22.68 -13.98
C THR A 153 -7.00 21.38 -14.78
N GLN A 154 -7.48 20.26 -14.23
CA GLN A 154 -7.53 18.98 -14.93
C GLN A 154 -8.40 19.04 -16.19
N THR A 155 -9.59 19.66 -16.11
CA THR A 155 -10.49 19.84 -17.26
C THR A 155 -9.80 20.62 -18.38
N LEU A 156 -9.13 21.73 -18.05
CA LEU A 156 -8.40 22.54 -19.03
C LEU A 156 -7.22 21.77 -19.65
N CYS A 157 -6.46 21.01 -18.86
CA CYS A 157 -5.41 20.13 -19.35
C CYS A 157 -5.96 19.09 -20.33
N MET A 158 -7.09 18.48 -19.99
CA MET A 158 -7.75 17.48 -20.84
C MET A 158 -8.27 18.10 -22.14
N GLU A 159 -8.81 19.32 -22.14
CA GLU A 159 -9.21 20.01 -23.38
C GLU A 159 -8.04 20.17 -24.36
N ILE A 160 -6.83 20.42 -23.85
CA ILE A 160 -5.62 20.59 -24.67
C ILE A 160 -5.07 19.24 -25.15
N CYS A 161 -4.98 18.24 -24.26
CA CYS A 161 -4.31 16.97 -24.54
C CYS A 161 -5.20 15.94 -25.24
N ARG A 162 -6.53 15.98 -25.05
CA ARG A 162 -7.48 14.97 -25.56
C ARG A 162 -7.36 14.69 -27.06
N PRO A 163 -7.22 15.68 -27.97
CA PRO A 163 -7.06 15.40 -29.40
C PRO A 163 -5.81 14.55 -29.72
N TYR A 164 -4.74 14.73 -28.95
CA TYR A 164 -3.51 13.96 -29.10
C TYR A 164 -3.66 12.53 -28.57
N PHE A 165 -4.37 12.33 -27.47
CA PHE A 165 -4.64 10.99 -26.94
C PHE A 165 -5.55 10.18 -27.88
N ILE A 166 -6.60 10.79 -28.44
CA ILE A 166 -7.44 10.12 -29.45
C ILE A 166 -6.60 9.76 -30.67
N ARG A 167 -5.82 10.72 -31.18
CA ARG A 167 -4.94 10.47 -32.33
C ARG A 167 -3.91 9.38 -32.06
N LEU A 168 -3.36 9.34 -30.84
CA LEU A 168 -2.42 8.30 -30.43
C LEU A 168 -3.06 6.91 -30.57
N ILE A 169 -4.30 6.71 -30.11
CA ILE A 169 -5.01 5.44 -30.24
C ILE A 169 -5.11 5.01 -31.71
N GLU A 170 -5.46 5.91 -32.62
CA GLU A 170 -5.52 5.63 -34.07
C GLU A 170 -4.16 5.20 -34.66
N VAL A 171 -3.09 5.84 -34.19
CA VAL A 171 -1.71 5.53 -34.60
C VAL A 171 -1.31 4.17 -34.05
N LEU A 172 -1.60 3.89 -32.78
CA LEU A 172 -1.30 2.60 -32.13
C LEU A 172 -2.03 1.43 -32.82
N ILE A 173 -3.27 1.60 -33.27
CA ILE A 173 -3.98 0.62 -34.12
C ILE A 173 -3.19 0.32 -35.41
N THR A 174 -2.49 1.31 -35.96
CA THR A 174 -1.72 1.13 -37.19
C THR A 174 -0.35 0.51 -36.91
N LYS A 175 0.33 0.96 -35.85
CA LYS A 175 1.65 0.46 -35.45
C LYS A 175 1.62 -0.95 -34.86
N GLY A 176 0.51 -1.33 -34.24
CA GLY A 176 0.31 -2.66 -33.65
C GLY A 176 -0.06 -3.75 -34.66
N GLN A 177 -0.23 -3.44 -35.95
CA GLN A 177 -0.58 -4.42 -36.98
C GLN A 177 0.55 -5.42 -37.20
N MET A 178 0.18 -6.69 -37.30
CA MET A 178 1.11 -7.75 -37.71
C MET A 178 1.68 -7.48 -39.11
N PRO A 179 2.97 -7.80 -39.35
CA PRO A 179 3.59 -7.62 -40.67
C PRO A 179 2.95 -8.54 -41.72
N GLU A 180 2.86 -8.06 -42.98
CA GLU A 180 2.32 -8.85 -44.09
C GLU A 180 3.22 -10.06 -44.43
N ASN A 181 4.55 -9.87 -44.39
CA ASN A 181 5.54 -10.90 -44.69
C ASN A 181 6.32 -11.29 -43.43
N ASN A 182 5.90 -12.39 -42.80
CA ASN A 182 6.50 -12.89 -41.56
C ASN A 182 7.91 -13.51 -41.73
N GLN A 183 8.43 -13.54 -42.96
CA GLN A 183 9.76 -14.05 -43.33
C GLN A 183 10.86 -13.00 -43.21
N ASP A 184 10.49 -11.71 -43.16
CA ASP A 184 11.45 -10.61 -43.08
C ASP A 184 12.00 -10.41 -41.66
N TYR A 185 11.38 -11.07 -40.66
CA TYR A 185 11.79 -11.02 -39.26
C TYR A 185 12.59 -12.26 -38.85
N THR A 186 13.74 -12.05 -38.22
CA THR A 186 14.44 -13.12 -37.47
C THR A 186 13.65 -13.52 -36.22
N SER A 187 14.03 -14.59 -35.56
CA SER A 187 13.41 -14.99 -34.28
C SER A 187 13.57 -13.93 -33.20
N GLU A 188 14.69 -13.20 -33.20
CA GLU A 188 14.95 -12.10 -32.27
C GLU A 188 14.03 -10.91 -32.59
N ASP A 189 13.93 -10.53 -33.86
CA ASP A 189 13.07 -9.41 -34.27
C ASP A 189 11.59 -9.68 -33.95
N LYS A 190 11.14 -10.96 -34.05
CA LYS A 190 9.77 -11.33 -33.66
C LYS A 190 9.51 -11.11 -32.17
N GLU A 191 10.50 -11.40 -31.32
CA GLU A 191 10.38 -11.18 -29.87
C GLU A 191 10.44 -9.69 -29.52
N THR A 192 11.29 -8.93 -30.20
CA THR A 192 11.34 -7.47 -30.06
C THR A 192 10.03 -6.84 -30.51
N PHE A 193 9.46 -7.27 -31.65
CA PHE A 193 8.17 -6.78 -32.12
C PHE A 193 7.02 -7.21 -31.19
N ARG A 194 7.09 -8.41 -30.58
CA ARG A 194 6.14 -8.83 -29.56
C ARG A 194 6.20 -7.91 -28.33
N SER A 195 7.40 -7.56 -27.88
CA SER A 195 7.61 -6.63 -26.76
C SER A 195 7.08 -5.24 -27.08
N TYR A 196 7.37 -4.72 -28.27
CA TYR A 196 6.81 -3.47 -28.77
C TYR A 196 5.27 -3.46 -28.76
N ARG A 197 4.62 -4.58 -29.14
CA ARG A 197 3.16 -4.72 -29.05
C ARG A 197 2.62 -4.76 -27.61
N VAL A 198 3.43 -5.20 -26.64
CA VAL A 198 3.10 -5.10 -25.20
C VAL A 198 3.17 -3.63 -24.79
N ASP A 199 4.22 -2.90 -25.16
CA ASP A 199 4.36 -1.47 -24.83
C ASP A 199 3.23 -0.63 -25.45
N ILE A 200 2.77 -0.98 -26.65
CA ILE A 200 1.55 -0.40 -27.25
C ILE A 200 0.33 -0.65 -26.37
N GLY A 201 0.17 -1.88 -25.86
CA GLY A 201 -0.92 -2.25 -24.94
C GLY A 201 -0.87 -1.44 -23.63
N ASP A 202 0.31 -1.33 -23.03
CA ASP A 202 0.53 -0.53 -21.82
C ASP A 202 0.22 0.96 -22.09
N THR A 203 0.56 1.46 -23.28
CA THR A 203 0.21 2.83 -23.69
C THR A 203 -1.30 3.02 -23.79
N ILE A 204 -2.06 2.03 -24.29
CA ILE A 204 -3.54 2.06 -24.30
C ILE A 204 -4.11 2.03 -22.87
N MET A 205 -3.55 1.23 -21.97
CA MET A 205 -3.92 1.22 -20.55
C MET A 205 -3.73 2.61 -19.93
N CYS A 206 -2.65 3.30 -20.27
CA CYS A 206 -2.44 4.68 -19.84
C CYS A 206 -3.50 5.63 -20.41
N MET A 207 -3.90 5.45 -21.68
CA MET A 207 -4.98 6.24 -22.27
C MET A 207 -6.33 5.98 -21.58
N HIS A 208 -6.61 4.77 -21.09
CA HIS A 208 -7.80 4.48 -20.28
C HIS A 208 -7.82 5.30 -18.98
N ASN A 209 -6.68 5.52 -18.32
CA ASN A 209 -6.61 6.39 -17.14
C ASN A 209 -6.98 7.84 -17.45
N ALA A 210 -6.65 8.35 -18.64
CA ALA A 210 -6.96 9.72 -19.06
C ALA A 210 -8.39 9.88 -19.62
N LEU A 211 -8.83 8.96 -20.46
CA LEU A 211 -10.04 9.09 -21.29
C LEU A 211 -11.20 8.21 -20.82
N GLY A 212 -10.97 7.24 -19.94
CA GLY A 212 -11.98 6.29 -19.48
C GLY A 212 -12.58 5.46 -20.62
N ASN A 213 -13.91 5.34 -20.64
CA ASN A 213 -14.63 4.53 -21.63
C ASN A 213 -14.59 5.10 -23.06
N GLU A 214 -14.10 6.32 -23.27
CA GLU A 214 -13.94 6.89 -24.62
C GLU A 214 -12.92 6.08 -25.44
N VAL A 215 -11.94 5.42 -24.80
CA VAL A 215 -11.01 4.53 -25.51
C VAL A 215 -11.77 3.37 -26.18
N LEU A 216 -12.73 2.76 -25.48
CA LEU A 216 -13.57 1.70 -26.06
C LEU A 216 -14.45 2.24 -27.18
N GLU A 217 -14.96 3.46 -27.06
CA GLU A 217 -15.74 4.10 -28.12
C GLU A 217 -14.92 4.19 -29.42
N VAL A 218 -13.70 4.74 -29.34
CA VAL A 218 -12.81 4.91 -30.49
C VAL A 218 -12.45 3.56 -31.10
N LEU A 219 -12.07 2.58 -30.27
CA LEU A 219 -11.73 1.22 -30.73
C LEU A 219 -12.94 0.51 -31.38
N ALA A 220 -14.14 0.63 -30.80
CA ALA A 220 -15.36 0.05 -31.34
C ALA A 220 -15.74 0.66 -32.70
N GLN A 221 -15.61 1.98 -32.85
CA GLN A 221 -15.84 2.67 -34.12
C GLN A 221 -14.86 2.18 -35.20
N HIS A 222 -13.56 2.07 -34.89
CA HIS A 222 -12.58 1.55 -35.82
C HIS A 222 -12.81 0.07 -36.17
N LEU A 223 -13.25 -0.75 -35.22
CA LEU A 223 -13.60 -2.15 -35.48
C LEU A 223 -14.77 -2.23 -36.47
N ALA A 224 -15.86 -1.50 -36.22
CA ALA A 224 -17.02 -1.47 -37.11
C ALA A 224 -16.66 -1.02 -38.52
N LEU A 225 -15.90 0.08 -38.66
CA LEU A 225 -15.42 0.59 -39.94
C LEU A 225 -14.53 -0.43 -40.67
N SER A 226 -13.66 -1.14 -39.95
CA SER A 226 -12.78 -2.14 -40.55
C SER A 226 -13.56 -3.34 -41.11
N ILE A 227 -14.69 -3.69 -40.51
CA ILE A 227 -15.59 -4.76 -40.98
C ILE A 227 -16.37 -4.28 -42.20
N GLU A 228 -16.95 -3.08 -42.17
CA GLU A 228 -17.69 -2.50 -43.30
C GLU A 228 -16.82 -2.36 -44.55
N GLN A 229 -15.55 -2.00 -44.38
CA GLN A 229 -14.60 -1.81 -45.47
C GLN A 229 -13.89 -3.11 -45.91
N ASN A 230 -14.16 -4.26 -45.28
CA ASN A 230 -13.40 -5.50 -45.48
C ASN A 230 -11.88 -5.28 -45.40
N SER A 231 -11.44 -4.56 -44.35
CA SER A 231 -10.02 -4.30 -44.10
C SER A 231 -9.23 -5.60 -43.85
N SER A 232 -7.90 -5.47 -43.84
CA SER A 232 -6.99 -6.58 -43.56
C SER A 232 -7.25 -7.21 -42.18
N TRP A 233 -7.06 -8.52 -42.06
CA TRP A 233 -7.22 -9.23 -40.79
C TRP A 233 -6.23 -8.70 -39.73
N GLN A 234 -5.07 -8.17 -40.16
CA GLN A 234 -4.07 -7.54 -39.29
C GLN A 234 -4.60 -6.29 -38.59
N ARG A 235 -5.39 -5.46 -39.30
CA ARG A 235 -6.02 -4.29 -38.68
C ARG A 235 -7.07 -4.71 -37.65
N GLN A 236 -7.91 -5.68 -37.99
CA GLN A 236 -8.92 -6.22 -37.06
C GLN A 236 -8.26 -6.87 -35.84
N GLU A 237 -7.19 -7.63 -36.04
CA GLU A 237 -6.42 -8.28 -34.97
C GLU A 237 -5.76 -7.26 -34.02
N SER A 238 -5.15 -6.20 -34.56
CA SER A 238 -4.57 -5.14 -33.73
C SER A 238 -5.64 -4.44 -32.89
N ILE A 239 -6.79 -4.12 -33.46
CA ILE A 239 -7.90 -3.50 -32.70
C ILE A 239 -8.37 -4.43 -31.58
N MET A 240 -8.55 -5.73 -31.86
CA MET A 240 -8.94 -6.71 -30.84
C MET A 240 -7.89 -6.80 -29.72
N GLN A 241 -6.60 -6.81 -30.05
CA GLN A 241 -5.54 -6.82 -29.04
C GLN A 241 -5.63 -5.58 -28.12
N LEU A 242 -5.86 -4.38 -28.67
CA LEU A 242 -5.95 -3.16 -27.88
C LEU A 242 -7.21 -3.11 -27.00
N ILE A 243 -8.33 -3.65 -27.48
CA ILE A 243 -9.55 -3.82 -26.66
C ILE A 243 -9.26 -4.73 -25.46
N GLY A 244 -8.47 -5.79 -25.66
CA GLY A 244 -8.03 -6.70 -24.61
C GLY A 244 -7.09 -6.06 -23.61
N ALA A 245 -6.12 -5.27 -24.07
CA ALA A 245 -5.16 -4.58 -23.20
C ALA A 245 -5.85 -3.65 -22.18
N GLY A 246 -6.97 -3.03 -22.56
CA GLY A 246 -7.73 -2.13 -21.69
C GLY A 246 -8.68 -2.80 -20.68
N SER A 247 -8.79 -4.14 -20.66
CA SER A 247 -9.89 -4.83 -19.95
C SER A 247 -9.98 -4.53 -18.45
N GLU A 248 -8.83 -4.36 -17.77
CA GLU A 248 -8.77 -4.08 -16.32
C GLU A 248 -9.37 -2.71 -15.93
N TYR A 249 -9.47 -1.78 -16.88
CA TYR A 249 -10.00 -0.43 -16.65
C TYR A 249 -11.48 -0.30 -16.98
N VAL A 250 -12.11 -1.37 -17.48
CA VAL A 250 -13.52 -1.36 -17.86
C VAL A 250 -14.35 -1.87 -16.70
N SER A 251 -15.32 -1.06 -16.26
CA SER A 251 -16.27 -1.46 -15.21
C SER A 251 -17.17 -2.60 -15.68
N LEU A 252 -17.59 -3.48 -14.76
CA LEU A 252 -18.55 -4.55 -15.05
C LEU A 252 -19.90 -4.03 -15.59
N ASP A 253 -20.27 -2.79 -15.22
CA ASP A 253 -21.51 -2.13 -15.67
C ASP A 253 -21.43 -1.48 -17.06
N GLU A 254 -20.33 -1.64 -17.80
CA GLU A 254 -20.19 -1.05 -19.14
C GLU A 254 -21.11 -1.76 -20.14
N ASN A 255 -22.20 -1.09 -20.51
CA ASN A 255 -23.27 -1.66 -21.33
C ASN A 255 -23.47 -0.94 -22.68
N ILE A 256 -22.55 -0.07 -23.08
CA ILE A 256 -22.69 0.80 -24.25
C ILE A 256 -21.83 0.30 -25.40
N TYR A 257 -20.57 -0.05 -25.14
CA TYR A 257 -19.57 -0.33 -26.17
C TYR A 257 -19.22 -1.81 -26.28
N LEU A 258 -19.05 -2.53 -25.17
CA LEU A 258 -18.76 -3.96 -25.16
C LEU A 258 -19.86 -4.80 -25.83
N PRO A 259 -21.17 -4.59 -25.59
CA PRO A 259 -22.20 -5.33 -26.32
C PRO A 259 -22.11 -5.13 -27.84
N LYS A 260 -21.79 -3.90 -28.28
CA LYS A 260 -21.60 -3.59 -29.70
C LYS A 260 -20.39 -4.33 -30.26
N ILE A 261 -19.25 -4.31 -29.57
CA ILE A 261 -18.03 -5.03 -29.96
C ILE A 261 -18.31 -6.52 -30.08
N PHE A 262 -18.90 -7.14 -29.06
CA PHE A 262 -19.15 -8.57 -29.07
C PHE A 262 -20.22 -8.99 -30.11
N SER A 263 -21.18 -8.12 -30.43
CA SER A 263 -22.16 -8.37 -31.51
C SER A 263 -21.52 -8.42 -32.90
N LEU A 264 -20.34 -7.83 -33.06
CA LEU A 264 -19.58 -7.84 -34.31
C LEU A 264 -18.73 -9.10 -34.48
N LEU A 265 -18.52 -9.92 -33.44
CA LEU A 265 -17.68 -11.13 -33.50
C LEU A 265 -17.99 -12.04 -34.70
N PRO A 266 -19.26 -12.39 -35.01
CA PRO A 266 -19.54 -13.28 -36.15
C PRO A 266 -19.20 -12.68 -37.52
N LYS A 267 -18.98 -11.36 -37.59
CA LYS A 267 -18.65 -10.61 -38.81
C LYS A 267 -17.15 -10.37 -38.96
N ILE A 268 -16.33 -10.72 -37.97
CA ILE A 268 -14.87 -10.58 -38.02
C ILE A 268 -14.30 -11.61 -39.01
N ASN A 269 -13.26 -11.21 -39.73
CA ASN A 269 -12.61 -12.06 -40.73
C ASN A 269 -11.61 -13.04 -40.08
N PHE A 270 -12.07 -14.19 -39.62
CA PHE A 270 -11.25 -15.26 -39.02
C PHE A 270 -10.45 -16.09 -40.04
N CYS A 271 -9.74 -15.45 -40.97
CA CYS A 271 -8.90 -16.14 -41.97
C CYS A 271 -7.54 -16.62 -41.42
N ASN A 272 -7.08 -16.10 -40.27
CA ASN A 272 -5.75 -16.37 -39.72
C ASN A 272 -5.82 -16.82 -38.25
N SER A 273 -4.92 -17.70 -37.81
CA SER A 273 -4.88 -18.14 -36.41
C SER A 273 -4.58 -17.01 -35.42
N LEU A 274 -3.83 -15.98 -35.82
CA LEU A 274 -3.48 -14.85 -34.95
C LEU A 274 -4.68 -13.99 -34.55
N ILE A 275 -5.60 -13.70 -35.47
CA ILE A 275 -6.83 -12.95 -35.13
C ILE A 275 -7.76 -13.76 -34.23
N ILE A 276 -7.82 -15.08 -34.45
CA ILE A 276 -8.58 -15.98 -33.56
C ILE A 276 -7.93 -15.96 -32.18
N ASN A 277 -6.61 -16.07 -32.08
CA ASN A 277 -5.87 -16.01 -30.83
C ASN A 277 -6.14 -14.70 -30.07
N ALA A 278 -6.01 -13.54 -30.72
CA ALA A 278 -6.30 -12.25 -30.11
C ALA A 278 -7.76 -12.16 -29.62
N THR A 279 -8.70 -12.69 -30.39
CA THR A 279 -10.12 -12.73 -30.00
C THR A 279 -10.36 -13.63 -28.79
N LEU A 280 -9.71 -14.80 -28.73
CA LEU A 280 -9.79 -15.70 -27.57
C LEU A 280 -9.25 -15.02 -26.31
N THR A 281 -8.10 -14.36 -26.39
CA THR A 281 -7.54 -13.62 -25.26
C THR A 281 -8.50 -12.54 -24.75
N VAL A 282 -9.13 -11.77 -25.64
CA VAL A 282 -10.15 -10.78 -25.27
C VAL A 282 -11.34 -11.44 -24.57
N LEU A 283 -11.82 -12.57 -25.07
CA LEU A 283 -12.92 -13.31 -24.42
C LEU A 283 -12.57 -13.77 -23.00
N GLY A 284 -11.32 -14.18 -22.77
CA GLY A 284 -10.84 -14.57 -21.44
C GLY A 284 -10.75 -13.37 -20.49
N GLN A 285 -10.17 -12.27 -20.97
CA GLN A 285 -10.02 -11.01 -20.23
C GLN A 285 -11.37 -10.38 -19.82
N TYR A 286 -12.41 -10.52 -20.65
CA TYR A 286 -13.78 -10.06 -20.35
C TYR A 286 -14.69 -11.17 -19.81
N SER A 287 -14.14 -12.28 -19.29
CA SER A 287 -14.93 -13.41 -18.78
C SER A 287 -15.91 -13.04 -17.67
N SER A 288 -15.50 -12.16 -16.74
CA SER A 288 -16.34 -11.63 -15.65
C SER A 288 -17.50 -10.77 -16.17
N TRP A 289 -17.24 -9.92 -17.17
CA TRP A 289 -18.27 -9.10 -17.82
C TRP A 289 -19.26 -9.96 -18.63
N LEU A 290 -18.76 -10.97 -19.36
CA LEU A 290 -19.58 -11.95 -20.08
C LEU A 290 -20.43 -12.78 -19.11
N GLY A 291 -19.97 -12.95 -17.86
CA GLY A 291 -20.72 -13.45 -16.72
C GLY A 291 -22.05 -12.74 -16.49
N HIS A 292 -22.11 -11.43 -16.72
CA HIS A 292 -23.32 -10.64 -16.53
C HIS A 292 -24.18 -10.54 -17.82
N HIS A 293 -23.60 -10.85 -18.99
CA HIS A 293 -24.18 -10.64 -20.33
C HIS A 293 -24.40 -11.94 -21.11
N HIS A 294 -25.22 -12.81 -20.55
CA HIS A 294 -25.43 -14.20 -21.00
C HIS A 294 -25.85 -14.38 -22.46
N GLU A 295 -26.55 -13.42 -23.06
CA GLU A 295 -27.03 -13.49 -24.45
C GLU A 295 -25.87 -13.67 -25.45
N MET A 296 -24.68 -13.20 -25.07
CA MET A 296 -23.49 -13.22 -25.92
C MET A 296 -22.65 -14.50 -25.75
N LEU A 297 -22.90 -15.29 -24.69
CA LEU A 297 -22.03 -16.38 -24.27
C LEU A 297 -21.96 -17.53 -25.29
N GLN A 298 -23.08 -17.88 -25.93
CA GLN A 298 -23.16 -19.02 -26.86
C GLN A 298 -22.14 -18.91 -28.00
N ASN A 299 -22.07 -17.74 -28.64
CA ASN A 299 -21.16 -17.52 -29.78
C ASN A 299 -19.70 -17.56 -29.34
N CYS A 300 -19.39 -17.00 -28.17
CA CYS A 300 -18.05 -17.00 -27.58
C CYS A 300 -17.57 -18.43 -27.27
N VAL A 301 -18.43 -19.26 -26.67
CA VAL A 301 -18.09 -20.66 -26.34
C VAL A 301 -17.88 -21.50 -27.60
N HIS A 302 -18.75 -21.36 -28.61
CA HIS A 302 -18.58 -22.08 -29.89
C HIS A 302 -17.25 -21.75 -30.57
N LEU A 303 -16.83 -20.48 -30.55
CA LEU A 303 -15.52 -20.08 -31.09
C LEU A 303 -14.37 -20.78 -30.35
N CYS A 304 -14.42 -20.82 -29.02
CA CYS A 304 -13.38 -21.44 -28.23
C CYS A 304 -13.31 -22.96 -28.42
N VAL A 305 -14.45 -23.66 -28.46
CA VAL A 305 -14.51 -25.11 -28.68
C VAL A 305 -13.96 -25.47 -30.05
N ASN A 306 -14.30 -24.72 -31.09
CA ASN A 306 -13.75 -24.92 -32.44
C ASN A 306 -12.22 -24.72 -32.45
N ALA A 307 -11.72 -23.73 -31.70
CA ALA A 307 -10.29 -23.46 -31.60
C ALA A 307 -9.49 -24.58 -30.90
N LEU A 308 -10.10 -25.38 -30.03
CA LEU A 308 -9.44 -26.57 -29.43
C LEU A 308 -9.03 -27.63 -30.47
N SER A 309 -9.63 -27.63 -31.65
CA SER A 309 -9.24 -28.55 -32.72
C SER A 309 -7.95 -28.13 -33.43
N ASN A 310 -7.50 -26.89 -33.27
CA ASN A 310 -6.32 -26.35 -33.94
C ASN A 310 -5.10 -26.33 -32.99
N PRO A 311 -4.02 -27.08 -33.27
CA PRO A 311 -2.87 -27.21 -32.38
C PRO A 311 -2.19 -25.87 -32.02
N GLU A 312 -2.24 -24.87 -32.90
CA GLU A 312 -1.67 -23.54 -32.61
C GLU A 312 -2.50 -22.73 -31.59
N LEU A 313 -3.79 -23.09 -31.41
CA LEU A 313 -4.76 -22.33 -30.62
C LEU A 313 -5.19 -23.03 -29.34
N ILE A 314 -4.84 -24.31 -29.14
CA ILE A 314 -5.26 -25.12 -27.97
C ILE A 314 -4.93 -24.41 -26.65
N GLN A 315 -3.74 -23.83 -26.53
CA GLN A 315 -3.33 -23.13 -25.32
C GLN A 315 -4.27 -21.96 -25.00
N SER A 316 -4.48 -21.05 -25.93
CA SER A 316 -5.31 -19.87 -25.70
C SER A 316 -6.79 -20.23 -25.55
N ALA A 317 -7.27 -21.20 -26.33
CA ALA A 317 -8.65 -21.69 -26.24
C ALA A 317 -8.93 -22.36 -24.89
N SER A 318 -8.01 -23.18 -24.38
CA SER A 318 -8.17 -23.86 -23.09
C SER A 318 -8.13 -22.88 -21.90
N ILE A 319 -7.26 -21.87 -21.93
CA ILE A 319 -7.22 -20.80 -20.89
C ILE A 319 -8.52 -20.00 -20.92
N THR A 320 -8.94 -19.55 -22.11
CA THR A 320 -10.18 -18.76 -22.29
C THR A 320 -11.41 -19.53 -21.82
N LEU A 321 -11.54 -20.81 -22.22
CA LEU A 321 -12.65 -21.65 -21.77
C LEU A 321 -12.64 -21.87 -20.27
N LYS A 322 -11.46 -22.03 -19.67
CA LYS A 322 -11.33 -22.15 -18.21
C LYS A 322 -11.86 -20.89 -17.52
N GLU A 323 -11.43 -19.70 -17.94
CA GLU A 323 -11.87 -18.42 -17.38
C GLU A 323 -13.38 -18.21 -17.55
N LEU A 324 -13.90 -18.41 -18.76
CA LEU A 324 -15.35 -18.35 -19.02
C LEU A 324 -16.14 -19.32 -18.14
N THR A 325 -15.61 -20.52 -17.91
CA THR A 325 -16.29 -21.56 -17.11
C THR A 325 -16.25 -21.30 -15.62
N MET A 326 -15.16 -20.72 -15.12
CA MET A 326 -15.04 -20.34 -13.72
C MET A 326 -16.10 -19.30 -13.33
N GLU A 327 -16.34 -18.32 -14.21
CA GLU A 327 -17.36 -17.26 -14.03
C GLU A 327 -18.79 -17.75 -14.36
N ASN A 328 -18.98 -18.60 -15.38
CA ASN A 328 -20.31 -18.99 -15.91
C ASN A 328 -20.74 -20.45 -15.62
N ARG A 329 -20.20 -21.05 -14.55
CA ARG A 329 -20.31 -22.50 -14.23
C ARG A 329 -21.68 -23.16 -14.46
N ARG A 330 -22.78 -22.52 -14.05
CA ARG A 330 -24.13 -23.10 -14.16
C ARG A 330 -24.61 -23.21 -15.60
N ARG A 331 -24.30 -22.21 -16.43
CA ARG A 331 -24.78 -22.08 -17.80
C ARG A 331 -23.87 -22.77 -18.82
N MET A 332 -22.59 -22.92 -18.50
CA MET A 332 -21.64 -23.63 -19.37
C MET A 332 -22.03 -25.07 -19.69
N SER A 333 -22.73 -25.73 -18.77
CA SER A 333 -23.33 -27.07 -18.96
C SER A 333 -24.19 -27.20 -20.22
N GLN A 334 -24.81 -26.12 -20.69
CA GLN A 334 -25.66 -26.13 -21.86
C GLN A 334 -24.87 -26.12 -23.17
N TYR A 335 -23.62 -25.67 -23.12
CA TYR A 335 -22.77 -25.44 -24.28
C TYR A 335 -21.61 -26.44 -24.38
N LEU A 336 -21.22 -27.06 -23.25
CA LEU A 336 -20.11 -27.99 -23.16
C LEU A 336 -20.56 -29.35 -22.62
N ASN A 337 -20.10 -30.42 -23.26
CA ASN A 337 -20.23 -31.80 -22.78
C ASN A 337 -18.85 -32.35 -22.39
N ASP A 338 -18.80 -33.52 -21.75
CA ASP A 338 -17.55 -34.23 -21.37
C ASP A 338 -16.58 -34.46 -22.54
N THR A 339 -17.08 -34.36 -23.78
CA THR A 339 -16.32 -34.49 -25.03
C THR A 339 -15.23 -33.43 -25.23
N VAL A 340 -15.13 -32.40 -24.37
CA VAL A 340 -14.02 -31.42 -24.39
C VAL A 340 -12.65 -32.12 -24.27
N LEU A 341 -12.55 -33.23 -23.53
CA LEU A 341 -11.31 -34.02 -23.43
C LEU A 341 -11.06 -34.96 -24.63
N GLU A 342 -12.10 -35.21 -25.43
CA GLU A 342 -12.05 -36.04 -26.64
C GLU A 342 -11.89 -35.19 -27.92
N ASN A 343 -12.12 -33.88 -27.82
CA ASN A 343 -11.96 -32.93 -28.91
C ASN A 343 -10.48 -32.64 -29.19
N GLY A 344 -10.01 -33.09 -30.36
CA GLY A 344 -8.67 -32.76 -30.88
C GLY A 344 -7.55 -33.63 -30.32
N ASN A 345 -6.41 -33.66 -31.03
CA ASN A 345 -5.20 -34.37 -30.64
C ASN A 345 -4.52 -33.70 -29.42
N LEU A 346 -5.22 -33.59 -28.29
CA LEU A 346 -4.71 -32.98 -27.06
C LEU A 346 -3.55 -33.81 -26.52
N ASN A 347 -2.40 -33.16 -26.31
CA ASN A 347 -1.29 -33.80 -25.61
C ASN A 347 -1.61 -33.96 -24.10
N SER A 348 -0.74 -34.65 -23.38
CA SER A 348 -0.94 -34.94 -21.96
C SER A 348 -1.06 -33.68 -21.09
N ASN A 349 -0.30 -32.63 -21.40
CA ASN A 349 -0.35 -31.34 -20.68
C ASN A 349 -1.61 -30.54 -21.00
N ASP A 350 -2.09 -30.58 -22.24
CA ASP A 350 -3.33 -29.93 -22.67
C ASP A 350 -4.53 -30.57 -21.97
N ARG A 351 -4.53 -31.91 -21.82
CA ARG A 351 -5.55 -32.63 -21.04
C ARG A 351 -5.57 -32.19 -19.58
N VAL A 352 -4.41 -31.98 -18.95
CA VAL A 352 -4.32 -31.44 -17.58
C VAL A 352 -4.87 -30.02 -17.49
N ARG A 353 -4.75 -29.19 -18.53
CA ARG A 353 -5.38 -27.86 -18.55
C ARG A 353 -6.90 -27.95 -18.72
N CYS A 354 -7.36 -28.74 -19.68
CA CYS A 354 -8.78 -28.87 -20.01
C CYS A 354 -9.60 -29.55 -18.90
N VAL A 355 -9.00 -30.41 -18.05
CA VAL A 355 -9.76 -31.02 -16.93
C VAL A 355 -10.27 -29.99 -15.93
N SER A 356 -9.60 -28.84 -15.79
CA SER A 356 -10.09 -27.76 -14.93
C SER A 356 -11.44 -27.22 -15.40
N ILE A 357 -11.66 -27.13 -16.73
CA ILE A 357 -12.91 -26.71 -17.34
C ILE A 357 -14.04 -27.63 -16.88
N ILE A 358 -13.84 -28.95 -16.98
CA ILE A 358 -14.83 -29.93 -16.54
C ILE A 358 -15.02 -29.87 -15.02
N GLY A 359 -13.95 -29.73 -14.24
CA GLY A 359 -14.05 -29.60 -12.79
C GLY A 359 -14.90 -28.40 -12.34
N TYR A 360 -14.74 -27.23 -12.97
CA TYR A 360 -15.57 -26.04 -12.70
C TYR A 360 -17.03 -26.21 -13.15
N MET A 361 -17.29 -26.96 -14.23
CA MET A 361 -18.67 -27.31 -14.58
C MET A 361 -19.28 -28.27 -13.54
N LEU A 362 -18.52 -29.27 -13.11
CA LEU A 362 -18.94 -30.25 -12.10
C LEU A 362 -19.24 -29.59 -10.75
N SER A 363 -18.51 -28.53 -10.39
CA SER A 363 -18.78 -27.78 -9.15
C SER A 363 -20.15 -27.09 -9.12
N ALA A 364 -20.87 -27.02 -10.24
CA ALA A 364 -22.24 -26.47 -10.31
C ALA A 364 -23.35 -27.53 -10.22
N TYR A 365 -23.03 -28.83 -10.29
CA TYR A 365 -24.01 -29.91 -10.33
C TYR A 365 -24.20 -30.62 -8.98
N PRO A 366 -25.40 -31.15 -8.67
CA PRO A 366 -25.65 -31.94 -7.46
C PRO A 366 -24.67 -33.12 -7.27
N SER A 367 -24.31 -33.43 -6.02
CA SER A 367 -23.26 -34.40 -5.65
C SER A 367 -23.39 -35.79 -6.28
N LYS A 368 -24.61 -36.26 -6.52
CA LYS A 368 -24.85 -37.55 -7.18
C LYS A 368 -24.33 -37.56 -8.62
N ILE A 369 -24.61 -36.50 -9.38
CA ILE A 369 -24.17 -36.35 -10.77
C ILE A 369 -22.65 -36.18 -10.81
N VAL A 370 -22.09 -35.41 -9.86
CA VAL A 370 -20.64 -35.23 -9.74
C VAL A 370 -19.94 -36.57 -9.53
N ASN A 371 -20.42 -37.41 -8.61
CA ASN A 371 -19.83 -38.73 -8.36
C ASN A 371 -19.83 -39.64 -9.61
N ASP A 372 -20.93 -39.65 -10.37
CA ASP A 372 -21.03 -40.49 -11.57
C ASP A 372 -20.02 -40.04 -12.65
N HIS A 373 -19.90 -38.74 -12.90
CA HIS A 373 -18.94 -38.18 -13.88
C HIS A 373 -17.49 -38.28 -13.42
N LEU A 374 -17.24 -38.08 -12.12
CA LEU A 374 -15.93 -38.19 -11.51
C LEU A 374 -15.37 -39.61 -11.67
N ASN A 375 -16.19 -40.64 -11.46
CA ASN A 375 -15.80 -42.03 -11.71
C ASN A 375 -15.42 -42.27 -13.18
N ILE A 376 -16.17 -41.72 -14.14
CA ILE A 376 -15.87 -41.83 -15.57
C ILE A 376 -14.51 -41.21 -15.91
N LEU A 377 -14.20 -40.05 -15.33
CA LEU A 377 -12.95 -39.33 -15.60
C LEU A 377 -11.73 -39.98 -14.92
N LEU A 378 -11.90 -40.51 -13.71
CA LEU A 378 -10.79 -40.97 -12.88
C LEU A 378 -10.39 -42.41 -13.11
N VAL A 379 -11.35 -43.31 -13.32
CA VAL A 379 -11.06 -44.74 -13.48
C VAL A 379 -10.02 -44.98 -14.58
N PRO A 380 -10.09 -44.33 -15.77
CA PRO A 380 -9.04 -44.46 -16.79
C PRO A 380 -7.67 -43.98 -16.31
N GLU A 381 -7.60 -42.86 -15.58
CA GLU A 381 -6.34 -42.27 -15.12
C GLU A 381 -5.72 -43.08 -13.96
N VAL A 382 -6.54 -43.60 -13.06
CA VAL A 382 -6.12 -44.54 -12.00
C VAL A 382 -5.57 -45.83 -12.61
N ASN A 383 -6.24 -46.38 -13.62
CA ASN A 383 -5.77 -47.59 -14.31
C ASN A 383 -4.43 -47.36 -15.02
N LYS A 384 -4.25 -46.22 -15.70
CA LYS A 384 -2.96 -45.83 -16.27
C LYS A 384 -1.86 -45.71 -15.20
N LEU A 385 -2.17 -45.09 -14.06
CA LEU A 385 -1.22 -44.96 -12.96
C LEU A 385 -0.80 -46.33 -12.42
N LEU A 386 -1.76 -47.25 -12.23
CA LEU A 386 -1.47 -48.63 -11.81
C LEU A 386 -0.64 -49.38 -12.86
N GLU A 387 -0.94 -49.20 -14.15
CA GLU A 387 -0.17 -49.77 -15.25
C GLU A 387 1.28 -49.28 -15.23
N TYR A 388 1.51 -47.97 -15.03
CA TYR A 388 2.86 -47.40 -14.92
C TYR A 388 3.62 -47.93 -13.69
N LEU A 389 2.94 -48.24 -12.59
CA LEU A 389 3.55 -48.78 -11.37
C LEU A 389 3.85 -50.29 -11.47
N GLN A 390 3.14 -51.02 -12.33
CA GLN A 390 3.27 -52.47 -12.51
C GLN A 390 4.19 -52.87 -13.68
N ASN A 391 4.14 -52.17 -14.80
CA ASN A 391 4.88 -52.53 -16.01
C ASN A 391 6.35 -52.10 -15.90
N THR A 392 7.28 -53.06 -15.81
CA THR A 392 8.73 -52.79 -15.85
C THR A 392 9.29 -52.65 -17.27
N ASP A 393 8.56 -53.04 -18.30
CA ASP A 393 9.14 -53.32 -19.61
C ASP A 393 8.94 -52.17 -20.64
N ASN A 394 10.03 -51.88 -21.37
CA ASN A 394 10.18 -51.10 -22.61
C ASN A 394 10.13 -49.56 -22.61
N SER A 395 9.64 -48.85 -21.57
CA SER A 395 9.76 -47.37 -21.49
C SER A 395 10.94 -46.94 -20.64
N SER A 396 11.66 -45.87 -21.00
CA SER A 396 12.69 -45.30 -20.12
C SER A 396 12.10 -44.90 -18.76
N ILE A 397 12.89 -45.02 -17.68
CA ILE A 397 12.47 -44.64 -16.33
C ILE A 397 11.99 -43.18 -16.28
N ALA A 398 12.62 -42.30 -17.06
CA ALA A 398 12.25 -40.90 -17.18
C ALA A 398 10.84 -40.69 -17.76
N VAL A 399 10.50 -41.38 -18.86
CA VAL A 399 9.16 -41.27 -19.49
C VAL A 399 8.07 -41.82 -18.56
N ARG A 400 8.35 -42.91 -17.85
CA ARG A 400 7.40 -43.45 -16.86
C ARG A 400 7.15 -42.46 -15.73
N LYS A 401 8.22 -41.84 -15.22
CA LYS A 401 8.13 -40.81 -14.18
C LYS A 401 7.33 -39.60 -14.65
N GLU A 402 7.59 -39.11 -15.86
CA GLU A 402 6.84 -37.99 -16.47
C GLU A 402 5.35 -38.30 -16.59
N ASN A 403 5.00 -39.50 -17.04
CA ASN A 403 3.60 -39.94 -17.12
C ASN A 403 2.93 -40.01 -15.74
N ILE A 404 3.61 -40.55 -14.72
CA ILE A 404 3.13 -40.55 -13.33
C ILE A 404 2.88 -39.12 -12.85
N CYS A 405 3.84 -38.22 -13.03
CA CYS A 405 3.73 -36.82 -12.61
C CYS A 405 2.59 -36.09 -13.34
N THR A 406 2.36 -36.41 -14.62
CA THR A 406 1.27 -35.84 -15.40
C THR A 406 -0.10 -36.32 -14.91
N THR A 407 -0.26 -37.61 -14.62
CA THR A 407 -1.48 -38.16 -14.03
C THR A 407 -1.76 -37.61 -12.62
N LEU A 408 -0.73 -37.46 -11.79
CA LEU A 408 -0.88 -36.81 -10.47
C LEU A 408 -1.28 -35.33 -10.61
N SER A 409 -0.72 -34.63 -11.60
CA SER A 409 -1.09 -33.24 -11.90
C SER A 409 -2.54 -33.12 -12.39
N PHE A 410 -3.03 -34.08 -13.17
CA PHE A 410 -4.43 -34.17 -13.58
C PHE A 410 -5.37 -34.25 -12.36
N ILE A 411 -5.08 -35.16 -11.42
CA ILE A 411 -5.83 -35.33 -10.17
C ILE A 411 -5.80 -34.04 -9.34
N SER A 412 -4.61 -33.46 -9.18
CA SER A 412 -4.38 -32.21 -8.47
C SER A 412 -5.26 -31.06 -9.00
N VAL A 413 -5.30 -30.87 -10.33
CA VAL A 413 -6.13 -29.83 -10.99
C VAL A 413 -7.62 -30.09 -10.82
N LEU A 414 -8.05 -31.35 -10.92
CA LEU A 414 -9.45 -31.73 -10.75
C LEU A 414 -9.97 -31.41 -9.34
N ILE A 415 -9.18 -31.70 -8.29
CA ILE A 415 -9.54 -31.41 -6.89
C ILE A 415 -9.81 -29.92 -6.69
N THR A 416 -8.89 -29.07 -7.18
CA THR A 416 -9.03 -27.61 -7.06
C THR A 416 -10.26 -27.09 -7.79
N ALA A 417 -10.52 -27.59 -9.00
CA ALA A 417 -11.63 -27.11 -9.82
C ALA A 417 -12.99 -27.53 -9.24
N ILE A 418 -13.12 -28.76 -8.73
CA ILE A 418 -14.38 -29.26 -8.15
C ILE A 418 -14.77 -28.52 -6.87
N GLY A 419 -13.82 -28.27 -5.98
CA GLY A 419 -14.14 -27.58 -4.73
C GLY A 419 -14.07 -26.06 -4.82
N TYR A 420 -14.07 -25.51 -6.04
CA TYR A 420 -14.31 -24.10 -6.27
C TYR A 420 -15.73 -23.71 -5.85
N CYS A 421 -15.84 -23.06 -4.71
CA CYS A 421 -17.07 -22.44 -4.24
C CYS A 421 -16.96 -20.95 -4.62
N GLY A 422 -17.54 -20.57 -5.77
CA GLY A 422 -17.53 -19.17 -6.25
C GLY A 422 -17.93 -18.16 -5.17
N ASP A 423 -17.44 -16.93 -5.31
CA ASP A 423 -17.56 -15.88 -4.29
C ASP A 423 -19.00 -15.67 -3.80
N GLN A 424 -19.14 -15.42 -2.49
CA GLN A 424 -20.42 -15.23 -1.79
C GLN A 424 -21.21 -13.97 -2.22
N ASN A 425 -20.74 -13.27 -3.27
CA ASN A 425 -21.36 -12.07 -3.83
C ASN A 425 -22.43 -12.37 -4.89
N ASP A 426 -22.71 -13.65 -5.22
CA ASP A 426 -23.84 -14.10 -6.07
C ASP A 426 -25.24 -13.70 -5.49
N THR A 427 -25.32 -12.91 -4.41
CA THR A 427 -26.57 -12.50 -3.75
C THR A 427 -27.13 -11.14 -4.20
N GLU A 428 -26.39 -10.36 -4.99
CA GLU A 428 -26.86 -9.07 -5.56
C GLU A 428 -27.19 -9.16 -7.07
N GLU A 429 -27.65 -10.31 -7.57
CA GLU A 429 -28.24 -10.38 -8.92
C GLU A 429 -29.71 -9.89 -8.91
N ASP A 430 -30.07 -9.05 -9.89
CA ASP A 430 -31.44 -8.57 -10.17
C ASP A 430 -32.52 -9.67 -10.03
N GLU A 431 -33.67 -9.35 -9.41
CA GLU A 431 -34.80 -10.28 -9.20
C GLU A 431 -35.27 -10.98 -10.50
N GLN A 432 -35.01 -10.40 -11.67
CA GLN A 432 -35.32 -11.00 -12.98
C GLN A 432 -34.33 -12.11 -13.40
N SER A 433 -33.04 -11.97 -13.07
CA SER A 433 -31.99 -12.96 -13.34
C SER A 433 -32.15 -14.20 -12.45
N GLN A 434 -32.53 -13.98 -11.19
CA GLN A 434 -32.81 -15.06 -10.22
C GLN A 434 -33.99 -15.96 -10.64
N GLN A 435 -35.03 -15.42 -11.30
CA GLN A 435 -36.17 -16.21 -11.79
C GLN A 435 -35.78 -17.17 -12.94
N GLN A 436 -34.83 -16.80 -13.79
CA GLN A 436 -34.29 -17.71 -14.81
C GLN A 436 -33.27 -18.70 -14.23
N LEU A 437 -32.48 -18.27 -13.24
CA LEU A 437 -31.47 -19.11 -12.57
C LEU A 437 -32.10 -20.23 -11.73
N ASN A 438 -33.27 -19.98 -11.12
CA ASN A 438 -34.03 -20.96 -10.34
C ASN A 438 -34.61 -22.13 -11.15
N ASN A 439 -34.61 -22.04 -12.49
CA ASN A 439 -34.99 -23.15 -13.38
C ASN A 439 -33.80 -24.05 -13.75
N LEU A 440 -32.57 -23.66 -13.40
CA LEU A 440 -31.35 -24.46 -13.57
C LEU A 440 -31.00 -25.10 -12.22
N ALA A 441 -30.43 -26.31 -12.27
CA ALA A 441 -30.29 -27.23 -11.13
C ALA A 441 -29.81 -26.54 -9.83
N PRO A 442 -30.34 -26.95 -8.66
CA PRO A 442 -29.94 -26.37 -7.39
C PRO A 442 -28.43 -26.52 -7.17
N LEU A 443 -27.80 -25.47 -6.62
CA LEU A 443 -26.40 -25.48 -6.20
C LEU A 443 -26.12 -26.71 -5.34
N THR A 444 -24.92 -27.28 -5.46
CA THR A 444 -24.38 -28.10 -4.39
C THR A 444 -24.28 -27.26 -3.13
N ASP A 445 -24.95 -27.68 -2.07
CA ASP A 445 -24.57 -27.27 -0.73
C ASP A 445 -23.06 -27.52 -0.57
N SER A 446 -22.34 -26.57 0.03
CA SER A 446 -20.89 -26.70 0.27
C SER A 446 -20.52 -28.01 1.00
N SER A 447 -21.46 -28.56 1.77
CA SER A 447 -21.37 -29.87 2.42
C SER A 447 -21.32 -31.04 1.42
N ALA A 448 -22.07 -30.97 0.31
CA ALA A 448 -22.19 -32.04 -0.66
C ALA A 448 -20.91 -32.20 -1.52
N ALA A 449 -20.28 -31.08 -1.91
CA ALA A 449 -18.97 -31.10 -2.58
C ALA A 449 -17.86 -31.62 -1.65
N SER A 450 -17.94 -31.28 -0.36
CA SER A 450 -17.02 -31.78 0.67
C SER A 450 -17.11 -33.30 0.84
N GLU A 451 -18.31 -33.88 0.81
CA GLU A 451 -18.52 -35.33 0.87
C GLU A 451 -17.95 -36.06 -0.35
N VAL A 452 -18.17 -35.53 -1.56
CA VAL A 452 -17.65 -36.09 -2.82
C VAL A 452 -16.12 -36.12 -2.80
N LEU A 453 -15.47 -35.00 -2.50
CA LEU A 453 -14.01 -34.91 -2.43
C LEU A 453 -13.43 -35.79 -1.31
N THR A 454 -14.14 -35.91 -0.18
CA THR A 454 -13.75 -36.79 0.93
C THR A 454 -13.79 -38.26 0.53
N SER A 455 -14.84 -38.70 -0.18
CA SER A 455 -14.93 -40.07 -0.71
C SER A 455 -13.83 -40.32 -1.73
N PHE A 456 -13.65 -39.37 -2.65
CA PHE A 456 -12.65 -39.45 -3.70
C PHE A 456 -11.23 -39.61 -3.15
N MET A 457 -10.86 -38.81 -2.14
CA MET A 457 -9.55 -38.94 -1.49
C MET A 457 -9.37 -40.28 -0.77
N ARG A 458 -10.46 -40.87 -0.26
CA ARG A 458 -10.43 -42.20 0.37
C ARG A 458 -10.15 -43.31 -0.65
N ASP A 459 -10.68 -43.18 -1.86
CA ASP A 459 -10.44 -44.14 -2.95
C ASP A 459 -9.03 -44.00 -3.55
N LEU A 460 -8.47 -42.78 -3.54
CA LEU A 460 -7.09 -42.53 -4.01
C LEU A 460 -6.00 -42.94 -3.01
N ASP A 461 -6.29 -42.90 -1.71
CA ASP A 461 -5.34 -43.21 -0.63
C ASP A 461 -4.46 -44.46 -0.87
N PRO A 462 -5.01 -45.67 -1.16
CA PRO A 462 -4.19 -46.86 -1.35
C PRO A 462 -3.23 -46.74 -2.56
N ILE A 463 -3.62 -45.98 -3.58
CA ILE A 463 -2.82 -45.79 -4.80
C ILE A 463 -1.68 -44.82 -4.50
N LEU A 464 -1.94 -43.73 -3.78
CA LEU A 464 -0.90 -42.77 -3.37
C LEU A 464 0.15 -43.44 -2.47
N HIS A 465 -0.28 -44.32 -1.55
CA HIS A 465 0.64 -45.14 -0.77
C HIS A 465 1.50 -46.07 -1.65
N LEU A 466 0.94 -46.65 -2.72
CA LEU A 466 1.69 -47.48 -3.66
C LEU A 466 2.76 -46.67 -4.42
N VAL A 467 2.42 -45.44 -4.84
CA VAL A 467 3.39 -44.52 -5.48
C VAL A 467 4.51 -44.17 -4.50
N LEU A 468 4.18 -43.75 -3.28
CA LEU A 468 5.17 -43.40 -2.25
C LEU A 468 6.06 -44.58 -1.88
N LYS A 469 5.55 -45.82 -1.91
CA LYS A 469 6.37 -47.01 -1.67
C LYS A 469 7.51 -47.18 -2.70
N GLN A 470 7.32 -46.73 -3.94
CA GLN A 470 8.34 -46.81 -4.99
C GLN A 470 9.18 -45.53 -5.12
N TYR A 471 8.59 -44.36 -4.84
CA TYR A 471 9.17 -43.04 -5.12
C TYR A 471 9.27 -42.14 -3.88
N SER A 472 9.37 -42.69 -2.67
CA SER A 472 9.45 -41.93 -1.40
C SER A 472 10.59 -40.91 -1.37
N ASP A 473 11.68 -41.17 -2.09
CA ASP A 473 12.89 -40.34 -2.13
C ASP A 473 13.02 -39.50 -3.43
N ASP A 474 12.04 -39.58 -4.35
CA ASP A 474 12.04 -38.76 -5.57
C ASP A 474 11.35 -37.40 -5.33
N LYS A 475 12.11 -36.31 -5.45
CA LYS A 475 11.63 -34.93 -5.21
C LYS A 475 10.42 -34.56 -6.07
N GLU A 476 10.41 -34.94 -7.34
CA GLU A 476 9.38 -34.48 -8.29
C GLU A 476 8.06 -35.22 -8.09
N VAL A 477 8.11 -36.53 -7.86
CA VAL A 477 6.90 -37.33 -7.59
C VAL A 477 6.30 -36.96 -6.23
N THR A 478 7.12 -36.81 -5.20
CA THR A 478 6.65 -36.42 -3.86
C THR A 478 6.10 -35.00 -3.83
N GLU A 479 6.64 -34.10 -4.66
CA GLU A 479 6.09 -32.76 -4.85
C GLU A 479 4.67 -32.81 -5.41
N LYS A 480 4.41 -33.64 -6.43
CA LYS A 480 3.06 -33.82 -6.99
C LYS A 480 2.07 -34.45 -6.01
N ILE A 481 2.53 -35.34 -5.14
CA ILE A 481 1.69 -35.90 -4.08
C ILE A 481 1.37 -34.82 -3.02
N CYS A 482 2.37 -34.07 -2.56
CA CYS A 482 2.13 -32.95 -1.65
C CYS A 482 1.23 -31.87 -2.26
N GLU A 483 1.31 -31.65 -3.56
CA GLU A 483 0.42 -30.74 -4.30
C GLU A 483 -1.04 -31.20 -4.18
N ILE A 484 -1.32 -32.49 -4.35
CA ILE A 484 -2.64 -33.11 -4.11
C ILE A 484 -3.07 -32.90 -2.66
N LEU A 485 -2.23 -33.26 -1.69
CA LEU A 485 -2.55 -33.10 -0.25
C LEU A 485 -2.86 -31.64 0.10
N CYS A 486 -2.05 -30.71 -0.40
CA CYS A 486 -2.19 -29.28 -0.21
C CYS A 486 -3.49 -28.76 -0.82
N ARG A 487 -3.82 -29.14 -2.06
CA ARG A 487 -5.06 -28.72 -2.71
C ARG A 487 -6.27 -29.31 -2.01
N THR A 488 -6.23 -30.56 -1.57
CA THR A 488 -7.30 -31.18 -0.79
C THR A 488 -7.59 -30.38 0.49
N ILE A 489 -6.56 -30.06 1.28
CA ILE A 489 -6.76 -29.37 2.56
C ILE A 489 -7.18 -27.90 2.37
N THR A 490 -6.67 -27.19 1.35
CA THR A 490 -7.07 -25.79 1.08
C THR A 490 -8.48 -25.70 0.52
N THR A 491 -8.90 -26.71 -0.24
CA THR A 491 -10.22 -26.76 -0.87
C THR A 491 -11.30 -27.15 0.14
N LEU A 492 -11.06 -28.19 0.94
CA LEU A 492 -12.02 -28.67 1.95
C LEU A 492 -12.03 -27.81 3.23
N LYS A 493 -10.92 -27.16 3.58
CA LYS A 493 -10.75 -26.42 4.85
C LYS A 493 -11.17 -27.30 6.04
N GLU A 494 -12.11 -26.83 6.87
CA GLU A 494 -12.66 -27.58 8.02
C GLU A 494 -13.33 -28.91 7.61
N GLY A 495 -13.82 -29.03 6.37
CA GLY A 495 -14.38 -30.27 5.83
C GLY A 495 -13.36 -31.41 5.68
N SER A 496 -12.04 -31.13 5.80
CA SER A 496 -10.99 -32.16 5.74
C SER A 496 -10.76 -32.93 7.04
N THR A 497 -11.39 -32.54 8.15
CA THR A 497 -11.27 -33.23 9.46
C THR A 497 -11.43 -34.75 9.39
N PRO A 498 -12.39 -35.33 8.64
CA PRO A 498 -12.56 -36.79 8.56
C PRO A 498 -11.39 -37.53 7.89
N ILE A 499 -10.64 -36.87 7.02
CA ILE A 499 -9.52 -37.45 6.25
C ILE A 499 -8.15 -36.95 6.71
N LEU A 500 -8.09 -36.01 7.64
CA LEU A 500 -6.85 -35.41 8.10
C LEU A 500 -5.81 -36.47 8.49
N MET A 501 -6.21 -37.50 9.25
CA MET A 501 -5.31 -38.58 9.65
C MET A 501 -4.72 -39.35 8.46
N THR A 502 -5.52 -39.61 7.42
CA THR A 502 -5.06 -40.24 6.18
C THR A 502 -4.04 -39.36 5.47
N LEU A 503 -4.31 -38.06 5.36
CA LEU A 503 -3.38 -37.10 4.73
C LEU A 503 -2.04 -37.01 5.50
N LEU A 504 -2.09 -37.02 6.84
CA LEU A 504 -0.89 -37.01 7.68
C LEU A 504 -0.09 -38.31 7.58
N GLN A 505 -0.75 -39.46 7.41
CA GLN A 505 -0.07 -40.75 7.17
C GLN A 505 0.66 -40.77 5.83
N LEU A 506 0.05 -40.24 4.76
CA LEU A 506 0.71 -40.08 3.46
C LEU A 506 1.94 -39.17 3.57
N LEU A 507 1.85 -38.05 4.30
CA LEU A 507 2.99 -37.17 4.55
C LEU A 507 4.15 -37.89 5.26
N GLN A 508 3.86 -38.79 6.20
CA GLN A 508 4.87 -39.58 6.92
C GLN A 508 5.60 -40.59 6.03
N CYS A 509 4.98 -41.06 4.94
CA CYS A 509 5.62 -41.97 3.98
C CYS A 509 6.65 -41.28 3.07
N ILE A 510 6.70 -39.95 3.05
CA ILE A 510 7.69 -39.19 2.30
C ILE A 510 9.05 -39.27 2.99
N GLY A 511 10.10 -39.52 2.20
CA GLY A 511 11.47 -39.70 2.66
C GLY A 511 11.97 -38.58 3.58
N PRO A 512 12.85 -38.90 4.55
CA PRO A 512 13.28 -37.95 5.58
C PRO A 512 14.13 -36.79 5.03
N ASN A 513 14.76 -36.96 3.87
CA ASN A 513 15.61 -35.95 3.22
C ASN A 513 14.85 -35.02 2.27
N ILE A 514 13.53 -35.17 2.15
CA ILE A 514 12.72 -34.36 1.25
C ILE A 514 12.11 -33.17 1.99
N LEU A 515 12.44 -31.98 1.49
CA LEU A 515 11.89 -30.71 1.92
C LEU A 515 11.76 -29.79 0.70
N HIS A 516 10.56 -29.70 0.11
CA HIS A 516 10.24 -28.82 -1.02
C HIS A 516 9.02 -27.93 -0.67
N LEU A 517 8.75 -26.90 -1.47
CA LEU A 517 7.68 -25.92 -1.24
C LEU A 517 6.32 -26.56 -0.92
N GLN A 518 5.88 -27.55 -1.71
CA GLN A 518 4.55 -28.15 -1.49
C GLN A 518 4.43 -28.92 -0.17
N PHE A 519 5.52 -29.51 0.33
CA PHE A 519 5.55 -30.15 1.64
C PHE A 519 5.38 -29.11 2.75
N LEU A 520 6.13 -28.00 2.67
CA LEU A 520 6.01 -26.89 3.60
C LEU A 520 4.61 -26.25 3.55
N ASN A 521 4.02 -26.08 2.36
CA ASN A 521 2.68 -25.55 2.19
C ASN A 521 1.60 -26.44 2.82
N PHE A 522 1.68 -27.76 2.62
CA PHE A 522 0.75 -28.68 3.24
C PHE A 522 0.83 -28.63 4.77
N VAL A 523 2.05 -28.67 5.35
CA VAL A 523 2.24 -28.54 6.80
C VAL A 523 1.72 -27.20 7.31
N ARG A 524 2.03 -26.11 6.61
CA ARG A 524 1.59 -24.75 6.95
C ARG A 524 0.07 -24.64 7.00
N ASN A 525 -0.61 -25.10 5.96
CA ASN A 525 -2.08 -25.06 5.89
C ASN A 525 -2.70 -25.96 6.95
N SER A 526 -2.12 -27.14 7.21
CA SER A 526 -2.57 -28.05 8.27
C SER A 526 -2.48 -27.39 9.66
N LEU A 527 -1.37 -26.71 9.94
CA LEU A 527 -1.19 -25.96 11.19
C LEU A 527 -2.18 -24.78 11.27
N LEU A 528 -2.31 -23.98 10.22
CA LEU A 528 -3.21 -22.81 10.23
C LEU A 528 -4.68 -23.16 10.44
N LEU A 529 -5.13 -24.29 9.92
CA LEU A 529 -6.52 -24.74 10.03
C LEU A 529 -6.78 -25.51 11.34
N PHE A 530 -5.86 -26.39 11.75
CA PHE A 530 -6.13 -27.39 12.79
C PHE A 530 -5.30 -27.25 14.07
N SER A 531 -4.42 -26.24 14.19
CA SER A 531 -3.64 -26.05 15.43
C SER A 531 -4.43 -25.41 16.57
N GLN A 532 -5.65 -24.94 16.34
CA GLN A 532 -6.53 -24.45 17.42
C GLN A 532 -7.19 -25.60 18.19
N GLU A 533 -7.29 -26.77 17.55
CA GLU A 533 -7.82 -27.99 18.15
C GLU A 533 -6.73 -28.72 18.94
N THR A 534 -7.10 -29.49 19.97
CA THR A 534 -6.19 -30.25 20.86
C THR A 534 -5.46 -31.41 20.16
N ASN A 535 -5.25 -31.35 18.85
CA ASN A 535 -4.68 -32.41 18.05
C ASN A 535 -3.14 -32.40 18.13
N GLU A 536 -2.60 -33.13 19.11
CA GLU A 536 -1.16 -33.34 19.33
C GLU A 536 -0.40 -33.74 18.05
N ILE A 537 -1.03 -34.48 17.14
CA ILE A 537 -0.40 -34.96 15.90
C ILE A 537 -0.10 -33.78 14.97
N VAL A 538 -1.04 -32.83 14.85
CA VAL A 538 -0.87 -31.62 14.04
C VAL A 538 0.21 -30.71 14.65
N PHE A 539 0.23 -30.56 15.98
CA PHE A 539 1.27 -29.79 16.66
C PHE A 539 2.69 -30.35 16.42
N ASN A 540 2.83 -31.67 16.34
CA ASN A 540 4.11 -32.34 16.09
C ASN A 540 4.63 -32.17 14.64
N LEU A 541 3.82 -31.65 13.71
CA LEU A 541 4.28 -31.38 12.35
C LEU A 541 5.37 -30.31 12.32
N PHE A 542 5.22 -29.22 13.06
CA PHE A 542 6.21 -28.13 13.05
C PHE A 542 7.59 -28.59 13.56
N PRO A 543 7.72 -29.26 14.72
CA PRO A 543 8.98 -29.89 15.14
C PRO A 543 9.55 -30.88 14.11
N THR A 544 8.70 -31.66 13.44
CA THR A 544 9.15 -32.61 12.40
C THR A 544 9.79 -31.88 11.22
N VAL A 545 9.22 -30.76 10.77
CA VAL A 545 9.82 -29.92 9.72
C VAL A 545 11.17 -29.38 10.18
N LEU A 546 11.25 -28.85 11.41
CA LEU A 546 12.50 -28.33 11.96
C LEU A 546 13.57 -29.42 12.07
N GLN A 547 13.21 -30.63 12.48
CA GLN A 547 14.13 -31.75 12.54
C GLN A 547 14.66 -32.14 11.14
N ARG A 548 13.77 -32.24 10.14
CA ARG A 548 14.18 -32.52 8.74
C ARG A 548 15.12 -31.44 8.22
N PHE A 549 14.77 -30.17 8.41
CA PHE A 549 15.63 -29.05 8.02
C PHE A 549 16.99 -29.10 8.74
N GLY A 550 17.00 -29.36 10.06
CA GLY A 550 18.22 -29.48 10.84
C GLY A 550 19.16 -30.58 10.34
N CYS A 551 18.62 -31.74 9.96
CA CYS A 551 19.40 -32.83 9.35
C CYS A 551 20.04 -32.44 8.00
N LEU A 552 19.34 -31.63 7.20
CA LEU A 552 19.85 -31.17 5.89
C LEU A 552 20.88 -30.05 6.05
N PHE A 553 20.56 -29.04 6.86
CA PHE A 553 21.38 -27.85 7.08
C PHE A 553 22.66 -28.17 7.86
N ASN A 554 22.57 -28.97 8.93
CA ASN A 554 23.68 -29.39 9.80
C ASN A 554 24.63 -28.24 10.23
N GLY A 555 24.14 -27.01 10.33
CA GLY A 555 24.94 -25.83 10.70
C GLY A 555 25.88 -25.31 9.60
N ASP A 556 25.82 -25.83 8.36
CA ASP A 556 26.74 -25.48 7.28
C ASP A 556 26.20 -24.36 6.38
N ILE A 557 26.87 -23.21 6.38
CA ILE A 557 26.55 -22.08 5.50
C ILE A 557 26.73 -22.43 4.01
N LEU A 558 27.63 -23.35 3.66
CA LEU A 558 27.81 -23.78 2.27
C LEU A 558 26.57 -24.50 1.75
N TRP A 559 25.89 -25.27 2.61
CA TRP A 559 24.64 -25.91 2.26
C TRP A 559 23.54 -24.88 1.94
N LEU A 560 23.42 -23.81 2.73
CA LEU A 560 22.46 -22.72 2.46
C LEU A 560 22.71 -22.04 1.12
N LYS A 561 23.99 -21.79 0.78
CA LYS A 561 24.38 -21.16 -0.50
C LYS A 561 24.07 -22.03 -1.71
N ASN A 562 24.11 -23.35 -1.55
CA ASN A 562 23.83 -24.29 -2.65
C ASN A 562 22.31 -24.59 -2.79
N ASN A 563 21.49 -24.26 -1.79
CA ASN A 563 20.06 -24.62 -1.73
C ASN A 563 19.19 -23.38 -1.42
N VAL A 564 19.41 -22.29 -2.16
CA VAL A 564 18.76 -20.99 -1.92
C VAL A 564 17.25 -21.02 -2.07
N ASP A 565 16.72 -21.91 -2.92
CA ASP A 565 15.29 -22.17 -3.12
C ASP A 565 14.66 -22.69 -1.82
N ILE A 566 15.25 -23.73 -1.22
CA ILE A 566 14.78 -24.32 0.03
C ILE A 566 14.89 -23.31 1.19
N VAL A 567 15.95 -22.51 1.21
CA VAL A 567 16.14 -21.47 2.23
C VAL A 567 15.06 -20.40 2.16
N GLU A 568 14.74 -19.93 0.96
CA GLU A 568 13.68 -18.96 0.73
C GLU A 568 12.31 -19.51 1.17
N ASP A 569 11.95 -20.70 0.71
CA ASP A 569 10.69 -21.36 1.03
C ASP A 569 10.55 -21.62 2.53
N PHE A 570 11.63 -22.09 3.16
CA PHE A 570 11.66 -22.37 4.60
C PHE A 570 11.55 -21.07 5.43
N ALA A 571 12.26 -20.01 5.06
CA ALA A 571 12.14 -18.72 5.74
C ALA A 571 10.72 -18.13 5.62
N ASN A 572 10.09 -18.25 4.45
CA ASN A 572 8.70 -17.85 4.22
C ASN A 572 7.72 -18.68 5.05
N PHE A 573 7.93 -19.99 5.13
CA PHE A 573 7.18 -20.89 6.00
C PHE A 573 7.29 -20.46 7.47
N LEU A 574 8.51 -20.29 7.99
CA LEU A 574 8.76 -19.88 9.37
C LEU A 574 8.12 -18.52 9.69
N THR A 575 8.23 -17.56 8.78
CA THR A 575 7.61 -16.23 8.90
C THR A 575 6.11 -16.31 9.11
N GLN A 576 5.42 -17.15 8.34
CA GLN A 576 3.97 -17.30 8.48
C GLN A 576 3.58 -17.99 9.78
N ILE A 577 4.30 -19.02 10.19
CA ILE A 577 4.02 -19.76 11.43
C ILE A 577 4.26 -18.87 12.66
N ILE A 578 5.38 -18.17 12.74
CA ILE A 578 5.71 -17.35 13.92
C ILE A 578 4.74 -16.16 14.05
N LYS A 579 4.33 -15.57 12.92
CA LYS A 579 3.40 -14.43 12.88
C LYS A 579 1.97 -14.82 13.23
N LYS A 580 1.47 -15.93 12.69
CA LYS A 580 0.06 -16.35 12.84
C LYS A 580 -0.17 -17.31 14.00
N LEU A 581 0.82 -18.14 14.35
CA LEU A 581 0.71 -19.25 15.30
C LEU A 581 1.85 -19.24 16.35
N PRO A 582 2.05 -18.16 17.11
CA PRO A 582 3.12 -18.06 18.11
C PRO A 582 3.06 -19.16 19.19
N HIS A 583 1.85 -19.68 19.47
CA HIS A 583 1.61 -20.75 20.44
C HIS A 583 2.18 -22.12 19.98
N VAL A 584 2.31 -22.36 18.67
CA VAL A 584 2.94 -23.58 18.14
C VAL A 584 4.44 -23.53 18.40
N VAL A 585 5.06 -22.38 18.16
CA VAL A 585 6.49 -22.15 18.41
C VAL A 585 6.82 -22.28 19.90
N SER A 586 5.95 -21.78 20.79
CA SER A 586 6.20 -21.84 22.24
C SER A 586 6.19 -23.25 22.82
N ARG A 587 5.58 -24.22 22.12
CA ARG A 587 5.57 -25.63 22.56
C ARG A 587 6.80 -26.41 22.10
N CYS A 588 7.63 -25.83 21.25
CA CYS A 588 8.80 -26.51 20.71
C CYS A 588 9.89 -26.73 21.78
N PRO A 589 10.71 -27.78 21.62
CA PRO A 589 11.88 -28.00 22.46
C PRO A 589 12.92 -26.87 22.25
N ILE A 590 13.81 -26.68 23.23
CA ILE A 590 14.79 -25.57 23.18
C ILE A 590 15.77 -25.73 22.01
N GLU A 591 16.10 -26.98 21.66
CA GLU A 591 16.97 -27.36 20.54
C GLU A 591 16.42 -26.84 19.20
N ALA A 592 15.08 -26.80 19.06
CA ALA A 592 14.44 -26.23 17.88
C ALA A 592 14.62 -24.71 17.79
N LEU A 593 14.55 -23.99 18.93
CA LEU A 593 14.81 -22.55 18.96
C LEU A 593 16.28 -22.23 18.66
N VAL A 594 17.21 -23.08 19.12
CA VAL A 594 18.64 -22.97 18.78
C VAL A 594 18.85 -23.12 17.28
N LEU A 595 18.24 -24.13 16.64
CA LEU A 595 18.31 -24.32 15.19
C LEU A 595 17.77 -23.10 14.42
N LEU A 596 16.65 -22.52 14.85
CA LEU A 596 16.11 -21.29 14.24
C LEU A 596 17.09 -20.13 14.34
N PHE A 597 17.76 -19.97 15.48
CA PHE A 597 18.77 -18.93 15.65
C PHE A 597 20.00 -19.18 14.77
N GLU A 598 20.47 -20.43 14.68
CA GLU A 598 21.58 -20.80 13.78
C GLU A 598 21.24 -20.56 12.31
N PHE A 599 19.99 -20.83 11.91
CA PHE A 599 19.48 -20.52 10.59
C PHE A 599 19.53 -19.01 10.31
N VAL A 600 19.05 -18.18 11.24
CA VAL A 600 19.12 -16.70 11.14
C VAL A 600 20.56 -16.23 10.98
N LYS A 601 21.45 -16.67 11.87
CA LYS A 601 22.86 -16.29 11.88
C LYS A 601 23.55 -16.58 10.55
N ASN A 602 23.31 -17.74 9.95
CA ASN A 602 23.94 -18.13 8.69
C ASN A 602 23.20 -17.55 7.47
N GLY A 603 21.88 -17.42 7.52
CA GLY A 603 21.06 -16.92 6.41
C GLY A 603 21.24 -15.42 6.14
N ILE A 604 21.50 -14.59 7.16
CA ILE A 604 21.79 -13.15 6.99
C ILE A 604 23.09 -12.91 6.19
N GLN A 605 23.97 -13.92 6.12
CA GLN A 605 25.23 -13.85 5.38
C GLN A 605 25.12 -14.24 3.89
N LEU A 606 23.91 -14.55 3.40
CA LEU A 606 23.66 -14.84 1.99
C LEU A 606 23.83 -13.61 1.11
N HIS A 607 24.19 -13.82 -0.15
CA HIS A 607 24.44 -12.75 -1.13
C HIS A 607 23.34 -12.69 -2.20
N GLU A 608 22.39 -13.62 -2.15
CA GLU A 608 21.25 -13.74 -3.04
C GLU A 608 20.06 -12.95 -2.46
N GLN A 609 19.48 -12.06 -3.25
CA GLN A 609 18.51 -11.07 -2.77
C GLN A 609 17.23 -11.68 -2.18
N LEU A 610 16.62 -12.64 -2.88
CA LEU A 610 15.34 -13.25 -2.50
C LEU A 610 15.44 -14.05 -1.19
N PRO A 611 16.35 -15.04 -1.04
CA PRO A 611 16.47 -15.78 0.22
C PRO A 611 16.89 -14.87 1.38
N LEU A 612 17.78 -13.90 1.15
CA LEU A 612 18.19 -12.96 2.19
C LEU A 612 17.02 -12.10 2.69
N ARG A 613 16.17 -11.63 1.78
CA ARG A 613 14.96 -10.88 2.12
C ARG A 613 14.01 -11.73 2.97
N SER A 614 13.78 -12.99 2.59
CA SER A 614 12.92 -13.91 3.33
C SER A 614 13.48 -14.24 4.72
N VAL A 615 14.78 -14.50 4.85
CA VAL A 615 15.44 -14.72 6.16
C VAL A 615 15.37 -13.47 7.03
N THR A 616 15.59 -12.30 6.44
CA THR A 616 15.51 -11.01 7.14
C THR A 616 14.11 -10.75 7.68
N MET A 617 13.08 -11.00 6.87
CA MET A 617 11.67 -10.89 7.28
C MET A 617 11.33 -11.87 8.40
N PHE A 618 11.77 -13.12 8.31
CA PHE A 618 11.63 -14.10 9.39
C PHE A 618 12.30 -13.59 10.67
N THR A 619 13.53 -13.09 10.56
CA THR A 619 14.32 -12.60 11.71
C THR A 619 13.62 -11.43 12.40
N ALA A 620 13.04 -10.49 11.65
CA ALA A 620 12.29 -9.38 12.21
C ALA A 620 11.11 -9.88 13.08
N HIS A 621 10.34 -10.84 12.57
CA HIS A 621 9.24 -11.46 13.33
C HIS A 621 9.71 -12.39 14.47
N TYR A 622 10.88 -13.03 14.33
CA TYR A 622 11.50 -13.80 15.41
C TYR A 622 11.91 -12.89 16.58
N VAL A 623 12.48 -11.72 16.28
CA VAL A 623 12.80 -10.70 17.29
C VAL A 623 11.52 -10.18 17.98
N GLU A 624 10.43 -9.96 17.25
CA GLU A 624 9.12 -9.63 17.86
C GLU A 624 8.63 -10.75 18.78
N TYR A 625 8.74 -12.00 18.33
CA TYR A 625 8.35 -13.19 19.08
C TYR A 625 9.13 -13.39 20.39
N CYS A 626 10.41 -12.97 20.44
CA CYS A 626 11.20 -12.99 21.67
C CYS A 626 10.55 -12.19 22.82
N LYS A 627 9.58 -11.30 22.57
CA LYS A 627 8.80 -10.66 23.65
C LYS A 627 7.78 -11.58 24.30
N LEU A 628 7.39 -12.65 23.63
CA LEU A 628 6.36 -13.60 24.05
C LEU A 628 6.95 -14.85 24.71
N ASP A 629 8.16 -15.27 24.35
CA ASP A 629 8.84 -16.46 24.91
C ASP A 629 10.20 -16.10 25.52
N ASN A 630 10.30 -16.25 26.85
CA ASN A 630 11.51 -15.98 27.62
C ASN A 630 12.71 -16.83 27.17
N ARG A 631 12.50 -18.06 26.67
CA ARG A 631 13.59 -18.92 26.18
C ARG A 631 14.22 -18.33 24.92
N ALA A 632 13.38 -17.86 23.99
CA ALA A 632 13.81 -17.18 22.79
C ALA A 632 14.47 -15.82 23.11
N ALA A 633 13.94 -15.09 24.10
CA ALA A 633 14.53 -13.85 24.60
C ALA A 633 15.96 -14.05 25.13
N ASN A 634 16.17 -15.10 25.92
CA ASN A 634 17.50 -15.43 26.47
C ASN A 634 18.50 -15.77 25.35
N LEU A 635 18.10 -16.57 24.36
CA LEU A 635 18.94 -16.89 23.19
C LEU A 635 19.32 -15.62 22.41
N LEU A 636 18.37 -14.71 22.21
CA LEU A 636 18.63 -13.43 21.55
C LEU A 636 19.57 -12.54 22.39
N GLN A 637 19.40 -12.51 23.71
CA GLN A 637 20.26 -11.72 24.59
C GLN A 637 21.71 -12.22 24.60
N GLU A 638 21.90 -13.55 24.61
CA GLU A 638 23.23 -14.18 24.60
C GLU A 638 23.95 -14.03 23.26
N ASN A 639 23.22 -14.18 22.15
CA ASN A 639 23.82 -14.30 20.81
C ASN A 639 23.54 -13.11 19.87
N GLY A 640 22.72 -12.14 20.26
CA GLY A 640 22.30 -11.01 19.42
C GLY A 640 23.44 -10.09 18.97
N LEU A 641 24.56 -10.07 19.70
CA LEU A 641 25.79 -9.37 19.28
C LEU A 641 26.27 -9.85 17.91
N GLU A 642 26.16 -11.15 17.61
CA GLU A 642 26.61 -11.70 16.33
C GLU A 642 25.76 -11.21 15.17
N ILE A 643 24.43 -11.09 15.36
CA ILE A 643 23.50 -10.56 14.34
C ILE A 643 23.85 -9.10 14.02
N VAL A 644 24.09 -8.28 15.04
CA VAL A 644 24.51 -6.88 14.87
C VAL A 644 25.84 -6.80 14.15
N ARG A 645 26.81 -7.65 14.53
CA ARG A 645 28.14 -7.68 13.90
C ARG A 645 28.07 -8.07 12.43
N ILE A 646 27.30 -9.10 12.07
CA ILE A 646 27.10 -9.53 10.69
C ILE A 646 26.46 -8.39 9.88
N SER A 647 25.40 -7.78 10.41
CA SER A 647 24.67 -6.69 9.75
C SER A 647 25.57 -5.47 9.51
N LEU A 648 26.34 -5.03 10.52
CA LEU A 648 27.28 -3.91 10.36
C LEU A 648 28.43 -4.24 9.41
N LYS A 649 28.92 -5.48 9.39
CA LYS A 649 29.96 -5.92 8.44
C LYS A 649 29.45 -5.86 7.00
N ALA A 650 28.21 -6.29 6.78
CA ALA A 650 27.57 -6.20 5.47
C ALA A 650 27.42 -4.75 4.99
N ILE A 651 26.93 -3.86 5.86
CA ILE A 651 26.86 -2.41 5.60
C ILE A 651 28.25 -1.82 5.33
N GLY A 652 29.29 -2.33 6.01
CA GLY A 652 30.69 -1.95 5.81
C GLY A 652 31.29 -2.29 4.45
N GLY A 653 30.53 -2.93 3.55
CA GLY A 653 30.95 -3.27 2.19
C GLY A 653 31.22 -4.75 1.96
N ASN A 654 30.88 -5.61 2.92
CA ASN A 654 31.07 -7.06 2.81
C ASN A 654 29.89 -7.77 2.11
N SER A 655 28.85 -7.02 1.73
CA SER A 655 27.70 -7.45 0.93
C SER A 655 27.45 -6.47 -0.23
N PRO A 656 26.84 -6.92 -1.34
CA PRO A 656 26.43 -6.03 -2.43
C PRO A 656 25.58 -4.85 -1.97
N LYS A 657 25.81 -3.65 -2.53
CA LYS A 657 25.13 -2.40 -2.10
C LYS A 657 23.60 -2.48 -2.13
N HIS A 658 23.02 -3.17 -3.12
CA HIS A 658 21.57 -3.32 -3.25
C HIS A 658 20.93 -4.17 -2.13
N LEU A 659 21.72 -4.91 -1.34
CA LEU A 659 21.24 -5.71 -0.19
C LEU A 659 21.34 -4.96 1.15
N VAL A 660 22.02 -3.81 1.16
CA VAL A 660 22.25 -3.03 2.38
C VAL A 660 20.93 -2.58 3.00
N ASP A 661 19.95 -2.20 2.17
CA ASP A 661 18.63 -1.78 2.64
C ASP A 661 17.92 -2.93 3.37
N THR A 662 17.94 -4.14 2.81
CA THR A 662 17.39 -5.34 3.45
C THR A 662 18.05 -5.60 4.80
N LEU A 663 19.38 -5.55 4.88
CA LEU A 663 20.12 -5.83 6.12
C LEU A 663 19.97 -4.72 7.16
N SER A 664 19.77 -3.48 6.73
CA SER A 664 19.51 -2.34 7.61
C SER A 664 18.18 -2.47 8.37
N LEU A 665 17.19 -3.17 7.79
CA LEU A 665 15.90 -3.45 8.42
C LEU A 665 16.06 -4.25 9.73
N LEU A 666 17.06 -5.14 9.81
CA LEU A 666 17.34 -5.92 11.03
C LEU A 666 17.85 -5.04 12.16
N LEU A 667 18.82 -4.17 11.86
CA LEU A 667 19.32 -3.20 12.83
C LEU A 667 18.21 -2.25 13.27
N PHE A 668 17.37 -1.81 12.34
CA PHE A 668 16.17 -1.03 12.65
C PHE A 668 15.24 -1.79 13.61
N THR A 669 14.91 -3.04 13.30
CA THR A 669 13.98 -3.85 14.11
C THR A 669 14.51 -4.12 15.51
N LEU A 670 15.79 -4.49 15.63
CA LEU A 670 16.47 -4.67 16.92
C LEU A 670 16.51 -3.35 17.70
N SER A 671 16.84 -2.25 17.04
CA SER A 671 16.87 -0.93 17.68
C SER A 671 15.50 -0.47 18.16
N LYS A 672 14.41 -0.85 17.47
CA LYS A 672 13.04 -0.52 17.85
C LYS A 672 12.53 -1.35 19.03
N LEU A 673 12.91 -2.63 19.09
CA LEU A 673 12.33 -3.59 20.04
C LEU A 673 13.21 -3.86 21.28
N TYR A 674 14.53 -3.76 21.15
CA TYR A 674 15.54 -4.06 22.18
C TYR A 674 16.65 -2.99 22.18
N ILE A 675 16.29 -1.76 22.51
CA ILE A 675 17.17 -0.58 22.44
C ILE A 675 18.46 -0.77 23.25
N ASP A 676 18.33 -1.10 24.53
CA ASP A 676 19.47 -1.18 25.47
C ASP A 676 20.50 -2.22 25.01
N TRP A 677 20.02 -3.38 24.55
CA TRP A 677 20.88 -4.44 24.04
C TRP A 677 21.54 -4.03 22.73
N THR A 678 20.78 -3.44 21.81
CA THR A 678 21.28 -3.00 20.51
C THR A 678 22.37 -1.94 20.64
N ILE A 679 22.17 -0.92 21.48
CA ILE A 679 23.18 0.10 21.76
C ILE A 679 24.45 -0.53 22.31
N LYS A 680 24.32 -1.41 23.31
CA LYS A 680 25.45 -2.14 23.89
C LYS A 680 26.21 -2.95 22.83
N TRP A 681 25.52 -3.69 21.98
CA TRP A 681 26.12 -4.50 20.92
C TRP A 681 26.80 -3.66 19.83
N VAL A 682 26.19 -2.55 19.41
CA VAL A 682 26.77 -1.62 18.42
C VAL A 682 28.04 -1.00 18.97
N HIS A 683 28.04 -0.53 20.23
CA HIS A 683 29.24 0.00 20.87
C HIS A 683 30.35 -1.05 20.97
N GLN A 684 30.01 -2.29 21.34
CA GLN A 684 30.96 -3.40 21.39
C GLN A 684 31.58 -3.68 20.00
N CYS A 685 30.79 -3.65 18.93
CA CYS A 685 31.28 -3.87 17.57
C CYS A 685 32.20 -2.74 17.09
N LEU A 686 31.80 -1.48 17.29
CA LEU A 686 32.53 -0.30 16.79
C LEU A 686 33.75 0.09 17.63
N SER A 687 33.96 -0.58 18.77
CA SER A 687 35.17 -0.44 19.58
C SER A 687 36.42 -0.95 18.85
N ASP A 688 36.27 -1.89 17.91
CA ASP A 688 37.35 -2.33 17.03
C ASP A 688 37.64 -1.26 15.97
N PRO A 689 38.87 -0.69 15.91
CA PRO A 689 39.22 0.36 14.97
C PRO A 689 39.16 -0.08 13.50
N ASN A 690 39.24 -1.37 13.21
CA ASN A 690 39.18 -1.91 11.85
C ASN A 690 37.78 -2.34 11.41
N PHE A 691 36.76 -2.13 12.26
CA PHE A 691 35.38 -2.51 12.02
C PHE A 691 34.49 -1.27 11.84
N PRO A 692 33.48 -1.28 10.93
CA PRO A 692 33.07 -2.37 10.05
C PRO A 692 33.93 -2.51 8.78
N SER A 693 34.77 -1.52 8.49
CA SER A 693 35.72 -1.52 7.39
C SER A 693 36.97 -0.72 7.79
N PRO A 694 38.18 -1.07 7.29
CA PRO A 694 39.40 -0.32 7.53
C PRO A 694 39.33 1.16 7.08
N ALA A 695 38.41 1.49 6.16
CA ALA A 695 38.20 2.86 5.67
C ALA A 695 37.34 3.74 6.61
N ALA A 696 36.75 3.17 7.66
CA ALA A 696 35.87 3.90 8.58
C ALA A 696 36.68 4.71 9.61
N THR A 697 36.64 6.04 9.50
CA THR A 697 37.27 6.94 10.48
C THR A 697 36.54 6.90 11.83
N THR A 698 37.17 7.44 12.88
CA THR A 698 36.53 7.65 14.18
C THR A 698 35.26 8.50 14.05
N ASP A 699 35.32 9.54 13.21
CA ASP A 699 34.21 10.46 12.99
C ASP A 699 33.03 9.77 12.30
N HIS A 700 33.29 8.89 11.32
CA HIS A 700 32.23 8.09 10.68
C HIS A 700 31.55 7.15 11.68
N ARG A 701 32.32 6.52 12.57
CA ARG A 701 31.79 5.61 13.60
C ARG A 701 30.97 6.35 14.65
N GLU A 702 31.44 7.50 15.12
CA GLU A 702 30.67 8.37 16.01
C GLU A 702 29.41 8.92 15.34
N ALA A 703 29.50 9.30 14.05
CA ALA A 703 28.35 9.76 13.29
C ALA A 703 27.30 8.65 13.12
N LEU A 704 27.72 7.39 12.90
CA LEU A 704 26.82 6.24 12.83
C LEU A 704 26.13 5.97 14.17
N ILE A 705 26.89 5.98 15.29
CA ILE A 705 26.31 5.85 16.64
C ILE A 705 25.32 6.98 16.88
N LYS A 706 25.71 8.23 16.63
CA LYS A 706 24.83 9.40 16.77
C LYS A 706 23.60 9.31 15.87
N ALA A 707 23.73 8.81 14.64
CA ALA A 707 22.62 8.64 13.71
C ALA A 707 21.64 7.56 14.20
N LEU A 708 22.14 6.41 14.66
CA LEU A 708 21.32 5.34 15.23
C LEU A 708 20.63 5.82 16.51
N THR A 709 21.33 6.47 17.42
CA THR A 709 20.75 7.04 18.65
C THR A 709 19.74 8.16 18.34
N ARG A 710 20.04 9.07 17.40
CA ARG A 710 19.12 10.14 16.99
C ARG A 710 17.88 9.59 16.30
N PHE A 711 18.02 8.58 15.46
CA PHE A 711 16.91 7.96 14.76
C PHE A 711 15.96 7.29 15.75
N ILE A 712 16.50 6.56 16.74
CA ILE A 712 15.74 5.98 17.87
C ILE A 712 15.03 7.07 18.68
N ILE A 713 15.71 8.20 18.93
CA ILE A 713 15.11 9.37 19.59
C ILE A 713 14.00 9.97 18.72
N THR A 714 14.16 10.07 17.40
CA THR A 714 13.18 10.77 16.54
C THR A 714 11.84 10.01 16.48
N ASP A 715 11.85 8.69 16.39
CA ASP A 715 10.64 7.85 16.30
C ASP A 715 9.92 7.74 17.67
N ASN A 716 10.68 7.70 18.78
CA ASN A 716 10.11 7.73 20.14
C ASN A 716 9.65 9.14 20.55
N VAL A 717 10.39 10.19 20.16
CA VAL A 717 10.04 11.58 20.43
C VAL A 717 8.76 11.95 19.66
N GLN A 718 8.58 11.55 18.40
CA GLN A 718 7.32 11.78 17.66
C GLN A 718 6.07 11.21 18.36
N LYS A 719 6.19 10.08 19.07
CA LYS A 719 5.08 9.52 19.88
C LYS A 719 4.81 10.30 21.17
N ILE A 720 5.84 10.95 21.72
CA ILE A 720 5.84 11.60 23.04
C ILE A 720 5.60 13.12 22.96
N LEU A 721 5.82 13.76 21.80
CA LEU A 721 5.66 15.20 21.57
C LEU A 721 4.19 15.65 21.53
N LYS A 722 3.54 15.78 22.69
CA LYS A 722 2.23 16.47 22.82
C LYS A 722 2.21 17.26 24.13
N MET A 723 2.71 18.49 24.10
CA MET A 723 3.01 19.29 25.32
C MET A 723 2.13 20.54 25.50
N CYS A 724 0.81 20.40 25.44
CA CYS A 724 -0.16 21.48 25.65
C CYS A 724 -0.22 22.03 27.09
N ILE A 725 -0.72 23.26 27.24
CA ILE A 725 -1.00 23.88 28.54
C ILE A 725 -2.38 24.55 28.53
N LEU A 726 -3.05 24.51 29.69
CA LEU A 726 -4.30 25.18 30.00
C LEU A 726 -4.11 26.05 31.23
N LEU A 727 -4.39 27.34 31.10
CA LEU A 727 -4.40 28.32 32.19
C LEU A 727 -5.83 28.79 32.37
N CYS A 728 -6.32 28.82 33.60
CA CYS A 728 -7.68 29.21 33.92
C CYS A 728 -7.69 30.13 35.14
N TYR A 729 -8.41 31.24 35.01
CA TYR A 729 -8.89 32.04 36.13
C TYR A 729 -10.41 31.87 36.23
N ASN A 730 -10.88 31.51 37.43
CA ASN A 730 -12.29 31.33 37.73
C ASN A 730 -12.65 32.26 38.89
N HIS A 731 -13.60 33.16 38.68
CA HIS A 731 -13.98 34.13 39.69
C HIS A 731 -14.68 33.43 40.87
N THR A 732 -14.18 33.66 42.08
CA THR A 732 -14.81 33.18 43.32
C THR A 732 -15.41 34.33 44.11
N SER A 733 -16.40 34.06 44.95
CA SER A 733 -17.09 35.10 45.74
C SER A 733 -16.21 35.88 46.72
N ASN A 734 -14.95 35.46 46.92
CA ASN A 734 -13.95 36.14 47.76
C ASN A 734 -12.97 37.01 46.95
N ASP A 735 -13.05 37.00 45.62
CA ASP A 735 -12.17 37.76 44.75
C ASP A 735 -12.67 39.20 44.52
N GLU A 736 -11.75 40.13 44.27
CA GLU A 736 -12.11 41.46 43.76
C GLU A 736 -12.78 41.32 42.39
N ASP A 737 -13.87 42.06 42.17
CA ASP A 737 -14.56 42.09 40.87
C ASP A 737 -13.67 42.78 39.83
N ILE A 738 -13.11 41.98 38.94
CA ILE A 738 -12.29 42.42 37.80
C ILE A 738 -13.09 42.48 36.49
N GLY A 739 -14.42 42.28 36.54
CA GLY A 739 -15.32 42.34 35.38
C GLY A 739 -15.39 41.05 34.54
N TYR A 740 -14.73 39.98 34.96
CA TYR A 740 -14.68 38.68 34.26
C TYR A 740 -14.99 37.51 35.19
N GLU A 741 -15.88 36.61 34.77
CA GLU A 741 -16.23 35.38 35.48
C GLU A 741 -15.24 34.24 35.19
N LEU A 742 -14.75 34.15 33.96
CA LEU A 742 -13.84 33.09 33.50
C LEU A 742 -12.87 33.66 32.47
N ILE A 743 -11.58 33.36 32.63
CA ILE A 743 -10.55 33.60 31.63
C ILE A 743 -9.82 32.27 31.40
N LEU A 744 -9.88 31.76 30.18
CA LEU A 744 -9.25 30.50 29.78
C LEU A 744 -8.22 30.78 28.69
N LEU A 745 -6.99 30.32 28.89
CA LEU A 745 -5.92 30.36 27.89
C LEU A 745 -5.45 28.94 27.60
N SER A 746 -5.33 28.56 26.33
CA SER A 746 -4.85 27.24 25.95
C SER A 746 -3.90 27.29 24.77
N ASN A 747 -2.81 26.52 24.86
CA ASN A 747 -1.90 26.28 23.75
C ASN A 747 -2.00 24.83 23.30
N ARG A 748 -2.05 24.66 21.97
CA ARG A 748 -1.93 23.37 21.33
C ARG A 748 -0.58 23.23 20.65
N ASP A 749 0.20 22.29 21.17
CA ASP A 749 1.42 21.84 20.54
C ASP A 749 1.14 20.57 19.73
N GLU A 750 1.58 20.55 18.48
CA GLU A 750 1.43 19.38 17.63
C GLU A 750 2.43 19.36 16.46
N GLU A 751 2.41 18.25 15.73
CA GLU A 751 3.10 18.15 14.46
C GLU A 751 2.39 19.01 13.41
N PHE A 752 3.17 19.84 12.73
CA PHE A 752 2.67 20.77 11.71
C PHE A 752 2.09 20.09 10.48
N HIS A 753 2.48 18.84 10.19
CA HIS A 753 1.91 18.05 9.10
C HIS A 753 0.54 17.44 9.44
N ARG A 754 0.14 17.43 10.73
CA ARG A 754 -1.14 16.86 11.13
C ARG A 754 -2.26 17.74 10.58
N PRO A 755 -3.20 17.19 9.79
CA PRO A 755 -4.25 18.01 9.20
C PRO A 755 -5.29 18.34 10.28
N SER A 756 -5.55 19.64 10.51
CA SER A 756 -6.59 20.12 11.43
C SER A 756 -7.24 21.40 10.91
N LEU A 757 -8.52 21.58 11.20
CA LEU A 757 -9.27 22.80 10.92
C LEU A 757 -9.13 23.77 12.10
N ALA A 758 -8.90 25.05 11.78
CA ALA A 758 -8.97 26.13 12.74
C ALA A 758 -10.38 26.24 13.35
N ALA A 759 -10.49 26.93 14.49
CA ALA A 759 -11.76 27.16 15.14
C ALA A 759 -12.76 27.81 14.17
N HIS A 760 -13.97 27.27 14.21
CA HIS A 760 -15.14 27.77 13.50
C HIS A 760 -16.39 27.38 14.29
N VAL A 761 -17.52 27.99 13.95
CA VAL A 761 -18.82 27.58 14.49
C VAL A 761 -19.21 26.28 13.81
N TRP A 762 -19.43 25.21 14.58
CA TRP A 762 -19.77 23.90 14.05
C TRP A 762 -21.14 23.92 13.34
N PRO A 763 -21.22 23.51 12.06
CA PRO A 763 -22.45 23.61 11.28
C PRO A 763 -23.63 22.82 11.88
N GLU A 764 -23.36 21.71 12.57
CA GLU A 764 -24.38 20.79 13.06
C GLU A 764 -25.10 21.32 14.29
N THR A 765 -24.45 22.15 15.11
CA THR A 765 -25.01 22.65 16.36
C THR A 765 -25.23 24.15 16.38
N ASN A 766 -24.51 24.94 15.56
CA ASN A 766 -24.51 26.41 15.55
C ASN A 766 -24.09 27.11 16.86
N TYR A 767 -23.87 26.36 17.94
CA TYR A 767 -23.55 26.89 19.27
C TYR A 767 -22.16 26.51 19.76
N VAL A 768 -21.48 25.59 19.07
CA VAL A 768 -20.15 25.12 19.45
C VAL A 768 -19.06 25.77 18.61
N LEU A 769 -18.05 26.31 19.29
CA LEU A 769 -16.80 26.84 18.74
C LEU A 769 -15.65 25.92 19.11
N GLY A 770 -14.86 25.53 18.12
CA GLY A 770 -13.61 24.79 18.33
C GLY A 770 -13.02 24.33 17.02
N GLY A 771 -11.70 24.12 16.99
CA GLY A 771 -11.05 23.47 15.85
C GLY A 771 -11.42 21.98 15.77
N GLN A 772 -11.22 21.35 14.62
CA GLN A 772 -11.53 19.94 14.42
C GLN A 772 -10.34 19.19 13.81
N ASP A 773 -10.15 17.94 14.22
CA ASP A 773 -9.22 17.02 13.58
C ASP A 773 -9.85 16.53 12.26
N ILE A 774 -9.05 16.54 11.18
CA ILE A 774 -9.44 16.04 9.85
C ILE A 774 -8.52 14.90 9.38
N THR A 775 -7.74 14.34 10.32
CA THR A 775 -6.95 13.12 10.05
C THR A 775 -7.90 11.95 9.78
N PRO A 776 -7.67 11.14 8.73
CA PRO A 776 -8.47 9.94 8.45
C PRO A 776 -8.61 9.06 9.69
N SER A 777 -9.82 8.57 9.99
CA SER A 777 -10.22 7.81 11.20
C SER A 777 -10.39 8.62 12.51
N ARG A 778 -10.13 9.93 12.48
CA ARG A 778 -10.28 10.83 13.63
C ARG A 778 -11.11 12.07 13.27
N GLU A 779 -11.76 12.09 12.11
CA GLU A 779 -12.53 13.22 11.63
C GLU A 779 -13.62 13.63 12.63
N GLY A 780 -13.69 14.92 12.94
CA GLY A 780 -14.69 15.47 13.88
C GLY A 780 -14.29 15.39 15.36
N GLY A 781 -13.12 14.85 15.69
CA GLY A 781 -12.55 14.98 17.04
C GLY A 781 -12.09 16.42 17.34
N THR A 782 -12.06 16.83 18.61
CA THR A 782 -11.45 18.12 19.01
C THR A 782 -10.66 18.03 20.31
N TRP A 783 -9.75 18.98 20.51
CA TRP A 783 -8.96 19.18 21.73
C TRP A 783 -9.58 20.22 22.66
N LEU A 784 -10.33 21.19 22.13
CA LEU A 784 -11.02 22.22 22.89
C LEU A 784 -12.32 22.59 22.17
N GLY A 785 -13.43 22.48 22.89
CA GLY A 785 -14.76 22.87 22.41
C GLY A 785 -15.46 23.78 23.42
N PHE A 786 -16.06 24.86 22.93
CA PHE A 786 -16.83 25.83 23.70
C PHE A 786 -18.25 25.91 23.16
N ASN A 787 -19.24 25.54 23.98
CA ASN A 787 -20.65 25.72 23.67
C ASN A 787 -21.18 26.99 24.37
N THR A 788 -21.82 27.89 23.62
CA THR A 788 -22.42 29.13 24.15
C THR A 788 -23.50 28.89 25.21
N GLN A 789 -24.02 27.66 25.33
CA GLN A 789 -24.92 27.28 26.42
C GLN A 789 -24.20 27.07 27.77
N GLY A 790 -22.89 27.31 27.84
CA GLY A 790 -22.13 27.30 29.08
C GLY A 790 -21.36 26.01 29.32
N ARG A 791 -20.87 25.34 28.28
CA ARG A 791 -20.02 24.16 28.43
C ARG A 791 -18.68 24.33 27.73
N ILE A 792 -17.61 23.91 28.41
CA ILE A 792 -16.28 23.86 27.82
C ILE A 792 -15.69 22.48 28.08
N GLY A 793 -15.18 21.83 27.04
CA GLY A 793 -14.40 20.61 27.18
C GLY A 793 -12.98 20.85 26.69
N VAL A 794 -11.98 20.48 27.50
CA VAL A 794 -10.57 20.55 27.14
C VAL A 794 -9.92 19.19 27.33
N LEU A 795 -9.14 18.77 26.33
CA LEU A 795 -8.44 17.49 26.31
C LEU A 795 -6.92 17.72 26.20
N LEU A 796 -6.19 17.22 27.19
CA LEU A 796 -4.73 17.19 27.21
C LEU A 796 -4.23 15.75 27.09
N ASN A 797 -3.02 15.57 26.57
CA ASN A 797 -2.37 14.26 26.50
C ASN A 797 -1.86 13.87 27.90
N LEU A 798 -2.08 12.63 28.33
CA LEU A 798 -1.43 12.08 29.53
C LEU A 798 -0.62 10.85 29.12
N PRO A 799 0.70 10.98 28.97
CA PRO A 799 1.57 9.86 28.64
C PRO A 799 1.74 8.93 29.84
N LYS A 800 1.92 7.63 29.57
CA LYS A 800 2.18 6.57 30.56
C LYS A 800 1.08 6.29 31.60
N SER A 801 -0.21 6.39 31.24
CA SER A 801 -1.28 5.86 32.11
C SER A 801 -1.50 4.35 31.99
N THR A 802 -1.02 3.70 30.92
CA THR A 802 -1.11 2.25 30.71
C THR A 802 0.08 1.75 29.90
N ASP A 803 0.67 0.60 30.26
CA ASP A 803 1.81 -0.04 29.57
C ASP A 803 1.59 -0.39 28.08
N ASN A 804 0.42 -0.05 27.51
CA ASN A 804 0.02 -0.37 26.15
C ASN A 804 -0.70 0.84 25.49
N GLU A 805 0.03 1.74 24.82
CA GLU A 805 -0.57 2.46 23.69
C GLU A 805 -0.87 1.42 22.61
N SER A 806 -2.13 1.32 22.20
CA SER A 806 -2.58 0.33 21.23
C SER A 806 -3.37 1.01 20.13
N ASP A 807 -3.11 0.62 18.89
CA ASP A 807 -3.85 1.07 17.70
C ASP A 807 -5.30 0.59 17.69
N ASN A 808 -5.66 -0.36 18.57
CA ASN A 808 -7.03 -0.90 18.70
C ASN A 808 -7.92 -0.10 19.66
N LYS A 809 -7.41 0.97 20.30
CA LYS A 809 -8.19 1.81 21.22
C LYS A 809 -8.96 2.91 20.48
N LYS A 810 -10.09 3.35 21.06
CA LYS A 810 -10.93 4.42 20.49
C LYS A 810 -10.19 5.76 20.47
N SER A 811 -10.50 6.60 19.49
CA SER A 811 -9.99 7.97 19.45
C SER A 811 -10.55 8.81 20.59
N ARG A 812 -9.66 9.33 21.43
CA ARG A 812 -10.00 10.25 22.55
C ARG A 812 -10.52 11.61 22.08
N GLY A 813 -10.29 11.98 20.82
CA GLY A 813 -10.73 13.26 20.26
C GLY A 813 -12.25 13.45 20.30
N PHE A 814 -13.02 12.37 20.40
CA PHE A 814 -14.49 12.41 20.50
C PHE A 814 -15.03 12.65 21.91
N ILE A 815 -14.17 12.66 22.94
CA ILE A 815 -14.60 12.97 24.32
C ILE A 815 -15.18 14.38 24.38
N VAL A 816 -14.46 15.38 23.87
CA VAL A 816 -14.91 16.78 23.91
C VAL A 816 -16.20 16.99 23.11
N PRO A 817 -16.31 16.60 21.81
CA PRO A 817 -17.56 16.72 21.04
C PRO A 817 -18.76 16.06 21.74
N ASN A 818 -18.58 14.84 22.28
CA ASN A 818 -19.66 14.12 22.96
C ASN A 818 -20.16 14.86 24.21
N TYR A 819 -19.31 15.65 24.87
CA TYR A 819 -19.71 16.44 26.03
C TYR A 819 -20.38 17.76 25.63
N VAL A 820 -19.76 18.51 24.72
CA VAL A 820 -20.23 19.86 24.35
C VAL A 820 -21.48 19.84 23.47
N ASN A 821 -21.72 18.76 22.71
CA ASN A 821 -22.94 18.60 21.91
C ASN A 821 -24.11 18.02 22.71
N ASN A 822 -23.86 17.28 23.79
CA ASN A 822 -24.92 16.56 24.51
C ASN A 822 -25.40 17.31 25.76
N MET A 823 -26.25 18.32 25.56
CA MET A 823 -26.80 19.13 26.64
C MET A 823 -27.78 18.39 27.57
N SER A 824 -28.24 17.19 27.20
CA SER A 824 -29.17 16.38 28.02
C SER A 824 -28.51 15.71 29.23
N VAL A 825 -27.18 15.63 29.24
CA VAL A 825 -26.39 14.95 30.27
C VAL A 825 -25.55 15.97 31.03
N GLY A 826 -25.74 16.13 32.34
CA GLY A 826 -24.94 17.03 33.17
C GLY A 826 -23.48 16.59 33.35
N LEU A 827 -22.59 17.51 33.72
CA LEU A 827 -21.14 17.27 33.82
C LEU A 827 -20.78 16.06 34.71
N ASP A 828 -21.40 15.90 35.87
CA ASP A 828 -21.10 14.79 36.79
C ASP A 828 -21.40 13.41 36.19
N TYR A 829 -22.53 13.30 35.50
CA TYR A 829 -22.94 12.04 34.89
C TYR A 829 -22.06 11.71 33.70
N TYR A 830 -21.69 12.72 32.90
CA TYR A 830 -20.72 12.56 31.82
C TYR A 830 -19.37 12.06 32.36
N MET A 831 -18.86 12.69 33.43
CA MET A 831 -17.60 12.32 34.07
C MET A 831 -17.63 10.89 34.62
N LYS A 832 -18.74 10.48 35.25
CA LYS A 832 -18.92 9.11 35.73
C LYS A 832 -18.90 8.08 34.60
N ASN A 833 -19.63 8.34 33.51
CA ASN A 833 -19.61 7.45 32.34
C ASN A 833 -18.24 7.38 31.67
N LEU A 834 -17.51 8.50 31.66
CA LEU A 834 -16.16 8.54 31.15
C LEU A 834 -15.21 7.75 32.06
N ASP A 835 -15.36 7.82 33.37
CA ASP A 835 -14.61 6.99 34.33
C ASP A 835 -14.83 5.49 34.11
N ASP A 836 -16.06 5.07 33.79
CA ASP A 836 -16.37 3.66 33.50
C ASP A 836 -15.78 3.18 32.16
N THR A 837 -15.53 4.10 31.22
CA THR A 837 -15.10 3.77 29.85
C THR A 837 -13.69 4.24 29.48
N LYS A 838 -12.97 4.93 30.39
CA LYS A 838 -11.68 5.58 30.12
C LYS A 838 -10.61 4.62 29.58
N MET A 839 -10.62 3.35 30.00
CA MET A 839 -9.64 2.34 29.57
C MET A 839 -9.73 1.99 28.07
N ASN A 840 -10.85 2.33 27.41
CA ASN A 840 -11.04 2.16 25.98
C ASN A 840 -10.26 3.19 25.13
N TYR A 841 -9.68 4.20 25.76
CA TYR A 841 -8.94 5.28 25.12
C TYR A 841 -7.45 5.24 25.49
N ASN A 842 -6.61 5.83 24.64
CA ASN A 842 -5.22 6.13 24.97
C ASN A 842 -5.12 7.27 25.99
N GLY A 843 -4.04 7.31 26.78
CA GLY A 843 -3.91 8.17 27.96
C GLY A 843 -4.22 9.66 27.73
N PHE A 844 -5.15 10.21 28.50
CA PHE A 844 -5.67 11.57 28.37
C PHE A 844 -5.95 12.19 29.74
N SER A 845 -6.01 13.51 29.76
CA SER A 845 -6.59 14.31 30.83
C SER A 845 -7.73 15.14 30.25
N PHE A 846 -8.92 14.99 30.81
CA PHE A 846 -10.11 15.71 30.39
C PHE A 846 -10.56 16.68 31.49
N ILE A 847 -10.87 17.90 31.08
CA ILE A 847 -11.37 18.97 31.96
C ILE A 847 -12.69 19.46 31.37
N GLY A 848 -13.75 19.30 32.15
CA GLY A 848 -15.09 19.77 31.79
C GLY A 848 -15.48 20.96 32.65
N PHE A 849 -15.98 22.00 31.99
CA PHE A 849 -16.55 23.19 32.59
C PHE A 849 -18.04 23.25 32.29
N GLU A 850 -18.85 23.48 33.31
CA GLU A 850 -20.29 23.68 33.18
C GLU A 850 -20.70 24.93 33.96
N LYS A 851 -21.28 25.91 33.26
CA LYS A 851 -21.87 27.11 33.87
C LYS A 851 -23.23 26.74 34.42
N ASN A 852 -23.43 26.98 35.71
CA ASN A 852 -24.78 27.00 36.27
C ASN A 852 -25.39 28.37 35.94
N LEU A 853 -26.48 28.41 35.17
CA LEU A 853 -27.16 29.67 34.82
C LEU A 853 -28.05 30.20 35.97
N LEU A 854 -28.25 29.42 37.04
CA LEU A 854 -29.08 29.75 38.20
C LEU A 854 -28.26 30.06 39.47
N LEU A 855 -26.96 29.78 39.48
CA LEU A 855 -26.02 30.04 40.58
C LEU A 855 -24.78 30.75 40.05
N ASP A 856 -24.12 31.57 40.87
CA ASP A 856 -22.86 32.20 40.49
C ASP A 856 -21.70 31.17 40.45
N GLY A 857 -20.84 31.31 39.44
CA GLY A 857 -19.63 30.49 39.27
C GLY A 857 -19.70 29.40 38.19
N TRP A 858 -18.52 28.92 37.80
CA TRP A 858 -18.32 27.79 36.89
C TRP A 858 -17.99 26.52 37.68
N ARG A 859 -18.63 25.41 37.30
CA ARG A 859 -18.28 24.09 37.82
C ARG A 859 -17.19 23.47 36.96
N VAL A 860 -16.10 23.02 37.59
CA VAL A 860 -14.95 22.42 36.89
C VAL A 860 -14.66 21.04 37.46
N VAL A 861 -14.60 20.03 36.59
CA VAL A 861 -14.30 18.64 36.98
C VAL A 861 -13.17 18.11 36.10
N TYR A 862 -12.24 17.38 36.72
CA TYR A 862 -11.08 16.77 36.07
C TYR A 862 -11.15 15.25 36.16
N THR A 863 -10.81 14.56 35.08
CA THR A 863 -10.57 13.11 35.09
C THR A 863 -9.40 12.74 34.16
N ASN A 864 -8.78 11.60 34.41
CA ASN A 864 -7.75 11.03 33.55
C ASN A 864 -7.79 9.49 33.57
N ASN A 865 -6.92 8.86 32.78
CA ASN A 865 -6.80 7.40 32.72
C ASN A 865 -6.06 6.75 33.91
N ALA A 866 -5.34 7.52 34.71
CA ALA A 866 -4.44 6.99 35.76
C ALA A 866 -5.08 6.96 37.15
N SER A 867 -6.10 7.79 37.42
CA SER A 867 -6.83 7.81 38.68
C SER A 867 -8.09 6.95 38.62
N ASN A 868 -8.47 6.33 39.75
CA ASN A 868 -9.69 5.51 39.82
C ASN A 868 -10.98 6.34 39.81
N LEU A 869 -10.95 7.62 40.18
CA LEU A 869 -12.13 8.49 40.30
C LEU A 869 -11.85 9.86 39.66
N SER A 870 -12.89 10.45 39.07
CA SER A 870 -12.96 11.88 38.73
C SER A 870 -12.85 12.73 40.00
N ILE A 871 -12.11 13.82 39.89
CA ILE A 871 -11.78 14.70 41.01
C ILE A 871 -12.47 16.04 40.73
N PRO A 872 -13.39 16.50 41.61
CA PRO A 872 -13.83 17.89 41.58
C PRO A 872 -12.59 18.77 41.76
N VAL A 873 -12.30 19.62 40.78
CA VAL A 873 -11.26 20.63 40.95
C VAL A 873 -11.78 21.57 42.03
N ASP A 874 -11.01 21.83 43.10
CA ASP A 874 -11.48 22.69 44.19
C ASP A 874 -11.83 24.08 43.63
N VAL A 875 -13.13 24.33 43.50
CA VAL A 875 -13.75 25.50 42.87
C VAL A 875 -13.45 26.79 43.67
N ARG A 876 -12.77 26.67 44.82
CA ARG A 876 -12.30 27.78 45.66
C ARG A 876 -10.91 28.29 45.27
N SER A 877 -10.18 27.59 44.40
CA SER A 877 -8.88 28.05 43.90
C SER A 877 -9.08 29.07 42.78
N LYS A 878 -8.57 30.29 42.99
CA LYS A 878 -8.64 31.42 42.04
C LYS A 878 -8.04 31.10 40.66
N PHE A 879 -7.02 30.23 40.63
CA PHE A 879 -6.32 29.81 39.43
C PHE A 879 -6.27 28.28 39.33
N PHE A 880 -6.52 27.78 38.12
CA PHE A 880 -6.31 26.39 37.76
C PHE A 880 -5.37 26.34 36.56
N VAL A 881 -4.23 25.67 36.71
CA VAL A 881 -3.26 25.49 35.63
C VAL A 881 -2.95 24.02 35.48
N LEU A 882 -2.96 23.55 34.24
CA LEU A 882 -2.70 22.16 33.93
C LEU A 882 -1.91 22.05 32.62
N SER A 883 -0.95 21.14 32.61
CA SER A 883 -0.24 20.70 31.42
C SER A 883 -0.39 19.18 31.31
N ASN A 884 0.40 18.53 30.46
CA ASN A 884 0.44 17.06 30.30
C ASN A 884 1.01 16.27 31.49
N HIS A 885 0.61 16.63 32.71
CA HIS A 885 0.85 15.88 33.93
C HIS A 885 -0.49 15.65 34.66
N GLN A 886 -0.48 14.77 35.66
CA GLN A 886 -1.67 14.53 36.49
C GLN A 886 -1.93 15.70 37.44
N TYR A 887 -3.16 16.21 37.46
CA TYR A 887 -3.58 17.25 38.39
C TYR A 887 -3.42 16.81 39.86
N GLY A 888 -2.88 17.69 40.72
CA GLY A 888 -2.69 17.42 42.15
C GLY A 888 -1.51 16.49 42.49
N ASN A 889 -0.64 16.19 41.52
CA ASN A 889 0.57 15.38 41.73
C ASN A 889 1.75 16.22 42.26
N GLU A 890 2.72 15.59 42.92
CA GLU A 890 3.94 16.24 43.43
C GLU A 890 4.89 16.72 42.31
N TYR A 891 4.68 16.24 41.08
CA TYR A 891 5.53 16.50 39.91
C TYR A 891 4.94 17.55 38.95
N GLU A 892 4.58 18.72 39.46
CA GLU A 892 4.13 19.85 38.64
C GLU A 892 5.27 20.41 37.76
N PHE A 893 4.97 20.82 36.52
CA PHE A 893 5.99 21.35 35.60
C PHE A 893 6.31 22.82 35.89
N CYS A 894 7.55 23.24 35.64
CA CYS A 894 7.96 24.64 35.83
C CYS A 894 7.11 25.61 34.97
N LYS A 895 6.68 25.15 33.79
CA LYS A 895 5.86 25.95 32.87
C LYS A 895 4.45 26.26 33.38
N THR A 896 3.85 25.39 34.19
CA THR A 896 2.53 25.65 34.77
C THR A 896 2.64 26.66 35.91
N GLN A 897 3.67 26.55 36.74
CA GLN A 897 3.97 27.53 37.79
C GLN A 897 4.27 28.91 37.19
N HIS A 898 5.09 28.95 36.14
CA HIS A 898 5.41 30.19 35.44
C HIS A 898 4.19 30.82 34.78
N GLY A 899 3.40 30.03 34.05
CA GLY A 899 2.17 30.50 33.42
C GLY A 899 1.15 31.03 34.43
N CYS A 900 1.02 30.38 35.59
CA CYS A 900 0.17 30.84 36.70
C CYS A 900 0.62 32.23 37.19
N GLN A 901 1.92 32.43 37.40
CA GLN A 901 2.47 33.72 37.82
C GLN A 901 2.25 34.82 36.77
N LEU A 902 2.45 34.51 35.49
CA LEU A 902 2.22 35.46 34.39
C LEU A 902 0.75 35.88 34.29
N LEU A 903 -0.17 34.92 34.42
CA LEU A 903 -1.61 35.20 34.43
C LEU A 903 -2.01 36.05 35.65
N ASP A 904 -1.58 35.68 36.85
CA ASP A 904 -1.87 36.43 38.08
C ASP A 904 -1.34 37.88 38.02
N ASN A 905 -0.11 38.07 37.51
CA ASN A 905 0.45 39.41 37.28
C ASN A 905 -0.39 40.22 36.27
N THR A 906 -0.85 39.58 35.19
CA THR A 906 -1.71 40.23 34.18
C THR A 906 -3.03 40.67 34.79
N LEU A 907 -3.67 39.83 35.61
CA LEU A 907 -4.94 40.18 36.25
C LEU A 907 -4.79 41.26 37.33
N LYS A 908 -3.64 41.34 38.00
CA LYS A 908 -3.33 42.44 38.94
C LYS A 908 -3.23 43.80 38.25
N GLU A 909 -2.87 43.85 36.96
CA GLU A 909 -2.88 45.10 36.17
C GLU A 909 -4.30 45.62 35.88
N LEU A 910 -5.35 44.81 36.05
CA LEU A 910 -6.75 45.24 35.92
C LEU A 910 -7.25 46.02 37.16
N THR A 911 -6.62 45.84 38.33
CA THR A 911 -7.05 46.48 39.58
C THR A 911 -6.42 47.87 39.75
N ASN A 912 -7.08 48.76 40.52
CA ASN A 912 -6.72 50.19 40.63
C ASN A 912 -5.35 50.50 41.28
N ASN A 913 -4.59 49.49 41.72
CA ASN A 913 -3.40 49.67 42.57
C ASN A 913 -2.05 49.55 41.82
N TYR A 914 -2.03 49.36 40.50
CA TYR A 914 -0.80 49.14 39.71
C TYR A 914 -0.36 50.34 38.86
N LYS A 915 0.97 50.46 38.62
CA LYS A 915 1.59 51.54 37.83
C LYS A 915 1.26 51.50 36.33
N THR A 916 0.95 50.31 35.80
CA THR A 916 0.54 50.05 34.41
C THR A 916 -0.84 49.42 34.44
N LYS A 917 -1.88 50.26 34.36
CA LYS A 917 -3.27 49.81 34.43
C LYS A 917 -3.78 49.43 33.03
N ILE A 918 -4.39 48.25 32.91
CA ILE A 918 -5.12 47.85 31.70
C ILE A 918 -6.43 48.64 31.65
N THR A 919 -6.63 49.43 30.59
CA THR A 919 -7.79 50.35 30.49
C THR A 919 -8.92 49.85 29.60
N ASP A 920 -8.66 48.85 28.76
CA ASP A 920 -9.64 48.26 27.84
C ASP A 920 -9.36 46.76 27.60
N GLU A 921 -10.36 46.05 27.06
CA GLU A 921 -10.27 44.61 26.82
C GLU A 921 -9.25 44.24 25.72
N LYS A 922 -8.96 45.14 24.78
CA LYS A 922 -7.95 44.89 23.75
C LYS A 922 -6.56 44.78 24.37
N GLN A 923 -6.22 45.68 25.28
CA GLN A 923 -4.99 45.61 26.06
C GLN A 923 -4.91 44.33 26.91
N LEU A 924 -6.04 43.88 27.49
CA LEU A 924 -6.09 42.61 28.21
C LEU A 924 -5.79 41.43 27.28
N VAL A 925 -6.44 41.36 26.12
CA VAL A 925 -6.19 40.32 25.11
C VAL A 925 -4.74 40.32 24.67
N ASP A 926 -4.13 41.49 24.42
CA ASP A 926 -2.73 41.60 24.02
C ASP A 926 -1.79 41.07 25.12
N ARG A 927 -2.08 41.37 26.41
CA ARG A 927 -1.33 40.84 27.55
C ARG A 927 -1.47 39.33 27.71
N LEU A 928 -2.69 38.80 27.60
CA LEU A 928 -2.94 37.36 27.67
C LEU A 928 -2.29 36.61 26.50
N MET A 929 -2.24 37.23 25.32
CA MET A 929 -1.52 36.70 24.16
C MET A 929 -0.01 36.72 24.38
N MET A 930 0.56 37.69 25.11
CA MET A 930 1.96 37.66 25.53
C MET A 930 2.24 36.47 26.46
N VAL A 931 1.34 36.15 27.39
CA VAL A 931 1.48 34.94 28.24
C VAL A 931 1.56 33.68 27.38
N LEU A 932 0.65 33.54 26.41
CA LEU A 932 0.61 32.37 25.53
C LEU A 932 1.80 32.29 24.56
N ASN A 933 2.45 33.41 24.23
CA ASN A 933 3.64 33.46 23.38
C ASN A 933 4.96 33.40 24.16
N ASP A 934 4.93 33.20 25.48
CA ASP A 934 6.14 33.13 26.30
C ASP A 934 6.99 31.90 25.94
N GLN A 935 8.26 32.14 25.58
CA GLN A 935 9.22 31.11 25.14
C GLN A 935 10.27 30.80 26.23
N THR A 936 10.00 31.15 27.48
CA THR A 936 10.95 30.91 28.59
C THR A 936 11.12 29.41 28.79
N THR A 937 12.36 28.92 28.68
CA THR A 937 12.72 27.50 28.86
C THR A 937 13.36 27.25 30.22
N PHE A 938 13.09 26.10 30.82
CA PHE A 938 13.60 25.65 32.11
C PHE A 938 14.48 24.41 31.93
N CYS A 939 15.80 24.56 32.10
CA CYS A 939 16.77 23.47 31.87
C CYS A 939 16.72 22.35 32.92
N ASP A 940 16.23 22.66 34.13
CA ASP A 940 16.24 21.75 35.29
C ASP A 940 14.83 21.34 35.74
N ASP A 941 13.86 21.25 34.82
CA ASP A 941 12.52 20.70 35.14
C ASP A 941 12.62 19.19 35.39
N LYS A 942 13.12 18.83 36.58
CA LYS A 942 13.30 17.46 37.05
C LYS A 942 11.99 16.69 37.02
N ASN A 943 10.86 17.38 37.23
CA ASN A 943 9.54 16.78 37.21
C ASN A 943 9.13 16.36 35.79
N MET A 944 9.46 17.16 34.77
CA MET A 944 9.31 16.75 33.39
C MET A 944 10.18 15.54 33.06
N GLY A 945 11.43 15.48 33.52
CA GLY A 945 12.29 14.30 33.36
C GLY A 945 11.78 13.04 34.08
N ILE A 946 11.06 13.19 35.19
CA ILE A 946 10.42 12.08 35.92
C ILE A 946 9.17 11.58 35.17
N VAL A 947 8.34 12.49 34.65
CA VAL A 947 7.14 12.15 33.88
C VAL A 947 7.51 11.63 32.48
N TYR A 948 8.62 12.11 31.91
CA TYR A 948 9.12 11.80 30.57
C TYR A 948 10.61 11.36 30.58
N PRO A 949 10.95 10.22 31.18
CA PRO A 949 12.35 9.77 31.30
C PRO A 949 13.00 9.41 29.95
N GLU A 950 12.20 9.26 28.89
CA GLU A 950 12.64 8.88 27.54
C GLU A 950 13.01 10.10 26.67
N ILE A 951 12.67 11.32 27.09
CA ILE A 951 13.00 12.54 26.36
C ILE A 951 14.44 12.94 26.71
N ALA A 952 15.30 13.11 25.70
CA ALA A 952 16.65 13.62 25.88
C ALA A 952 16.62 15.02 26.53
N ASN A 953 17.55 15.29 27.46
CA ASN A 953 17.63 16.55 28.21
C ASN A 953 17.61 17.82 27.32
N ASP A 954 18.15 17.73 26.10
CA ASP A 954 18.18 18.87 25.17
C ASP A 954 16.80 19.19 24.57
N ILE A 955 15.90 18.21 24.45
CA ILE A 955 14.55 18.39 23.89
C ILE A 955 13.56 18.83 24.98
N SER A 956 13.68 18.27 26.20
CA SER A 956 12.84 18.66 27.33
C SER A 956 12.98 20.15 27.67
N LEU A 957 14.17 20.73 27.45
CA LEU A 957 14.41 22.17 27.55
C LEU A 957 13.39 22.98 26.72
N TYR A 958 13.17 22.64 25.45
CA TYR A 958 12.24 23.38 24.59
C TYR A 958 10.78 23.09 24.92
N LEU A 959 10.45 21.88 25.38
CA LEU A 959 9.09 21.48 25.77
C LEU A 959 8.61 22.11 27.09
N SER A 960 9.56 22.65 27.87
CA SER A 960 9.30 23.40 29.09
C SER A 960 8.82 24.84 28.85
N ALA A 961 8.78 25.32 27.60
CA ALA A 961 8.18 26.62 27.28
C ALA A 961 6.64 26.54 27.22
N ILE A 962 5.97 27.68 27.40
CA ILE A 962 4.52 27.82 27.15
C ILE A 962 4.26 27.83 25.64
N CYS A 963 5.05 28.61 24.89
CA CYS A 963 5.08 28.63 23.43
C CYS A 963 6.30 27.84 22.93
N VAL A 964 6.07 26.59 22.55
CA VAL A 964 7.12 25.67 22.12
C VAL A 964 7.60 26.03 20.72
N ARG A 965 8.91 26.33 20.63
CA ARG A 965 9.66 26.53 19.38
C ARG A 965 10.87 25.61 19.36
N MET A 966 10.84 24.62 18.48
CA MET A 966 11.96 23.68 18.32
C MET A 966 13.06 24.28 17.42
N PRO A 967 14.34 24.02 17.72
CA PRO A 967 15.45 24.57 16.94
C PRO A 967 15.53 23.96 15.53
N LEU A 968 15.71 24.83 14.53
CA LEU A 968 15.88 24.46 13.12
C LEU A 968 17.31 23.95 12.88
N THR A 969 17.54 22.64 12.92
CA THR A 969 18.83 22.06 12.52
C THR A 969 18.74 21.44 11.12
N GLY A 970 18.97 22.25 10.08
CA GLY A 970 19.15 21.80 8.69
C GLY A 970 17.90 21.30 7.94
N LYS A 971 16.79 21.04 8.63
CA LYS A 971 15.44 20.83 8.07
C LYS A 971 14.42 21.64 8.89
N LYS A 972 13.29 22.02 8.27
CA LYS A 972 12.19 22.73 8.94
C LYS A 972 11.70 21.92 10.14
N SER A 973 11.52 22.58 11.29
CA SER A 973 10.94 21.94 12.47
C SER A 973 9.54 21.46 12.11
N THR A 974 9.24 20.21 12.43
CA THR A 974 7.94 19.59 12.15
C THR A 974 6.99 19.67 13.35
N TYR A 975 7.39 20.29 14.47
CA TYR A 975 6.64 20.34 15.72
C TYR A 975 6.79 21.70 16.45
N GLY A 976 5.72 22.15 17.10
CA GLY A 976 5.70 23.31 17.99
C GLY A 976 4.28 23.76 18.35
N THR A 977 4.15 24.90 19.02
CA THR A 977 2.84 25.51 19.31
C THR A 977 2.22 26.02 18.00
N ARG A 978 1.10 25.41 17.61
CA ARG A 978 0.36 25.74 16.39
C ARG A 978 -0.83 26.67 16.66
N THR A 979 -1.47 26.50 17.82
CA THR A 979 -2.72 27.21 18.13
C THR A 979 -2.65 27.84 19.51
N HIS A 980 -3.09 29.10 19.61
CA HIS A 980 -3.34 29.80 20.86
C HIS A 980 -4.83 30.14 20.94
N THR A 981 -5.50 29.75 22.02
CA THR A 981 -6.93 30.00 22.24
C THR A 981 -7.14 30.81 23.52
N ILE A 982 -7.95 31.86 23.45
CA ILE A 982 -8.37 32.70 24.57
C ILE A 982 -9.90 32.69 24.65
N ILE A 983 -10.46 32.40 25.82
CA ILE A 983 -11.90 32.54 26.10
C ILE A 983 -12.06 33.48 27.29
N LEU A 984 -12.77 34.59 27.07
CA LEU A 984 -13.15 35.55 28.09
C LEU A 984 -14.65 35.49 28.31
N VAL A 985 -15.08 35.33 29.55
CA VAL A 985 -16.48 35.44 29.97
C VAL A 985 -16.59 36.63 30.92
N ARG A 986 -17.34 37.65 30.52
CA ARG A 986 -17.58 38.87 31.29
C ARG A 986 -18.69 38.64 32.33
N SER A 987 -18.71 39.46 33.38
CA SER A 987 -19.74 39.39 34.45
C SER A 987 -21.17 39.66 33.99
N ASN A 988 -21.37 40.14 32.75
CA ASN A 988 -22.70 40.33 32.15
C ASN A 988 -23.13 39.15 31.25
N HIS A 989 -22.46 38.00 31.34
CA HIS A 989 -22.68 36.80 30.54
C HIS A 989 -22.44 36.96 29.03
N THR A 990 -21.77 38.03 28.60
CA THR A 990 -21.19 38.11 27.24
C THR A 990 -19.73 37.69 27.26
N GLY A 991 -19.17 37.36 26.11
CA GLY A 991 -17.77 36.95 26.06
C GLY A 991 -17.13 37.04 24.68
N LEU A 992 -15.84 36.72 24.67
CA LEU A 992 -14.97 36.71 23.49
C LEU A 992 -14.27 35.35 23.40
N TYR A 993 -14.40 34.68 22.26
CA TYR A 993 -13.56 33.54 21.89
C TYR A 993 -12.58 34.02 20.83
N LEU A 994 -11.28 33.83 21.05
CA LEU A 994 -10.23 34.20 20.12
C LEU A 994 -9.33 32.98 19.87
N GLU A 995 -9.06 32.67 18.60
CA GLU A 995 -8.06 31.68 18.23
C GLU A 995 -7.04 32.30 17.25
N LYS A 996 -5.75 32.10 17.55
CA LYS A 996 -4.65 32.28 16.61
C LYS A 996 -4.13 30.94 16.15
N ASN A 997 -4.07 30.71 14.85
CA ASN A 997 -3.59 29.46 14.24
C ASN A 997 -2.52 29.76 13.18
N ILE A 998 -1.58 28.84 12.97
CA ILE A 998 -0.59 28.95 11.89
C ILE A 998 -1.21 28.40 10.59
N GLU A 999 -1.32 29.23 9.54
CA GLU A 999 -1.92 28.84 8.25
C GLU A 999 -1.04 27.83 7.50
N ASN A 1000 0.24 28.15 7.30
CA ASN A 1000 1.20 27.35 6.53
C ASN A 1000 2.45 27.03 7.37
N PRO A 1001 2.37 26.06 8.29
CA PRO A 1001 3.45 25.81 9.23
C PRO A 1001 4.72 25.18 8.59
N LEU A 1002 4.66 24.89 7.28
CA LEU A 1002 5.77 24.35 6.48
C LEU A 1002 6.43 25.39 5.56
N GLU A 1003 5.97 26.64 5.51
CA GLU A 1003 6.61 27.74 4.75
C GLU A 1003 7.75 28.41 5.55
N ASN A 1004 8.52 29.32 4.94
CA ASN A 1004 9.69 29.91 5.59
C ASN A 1004 9.34 30.97 6.66
N GLU A 1005 8.13 31.54 6.60
CA GLU A 1005 7.59 32.48 7.58
C GLU A 1005 6.30 31.90 8.17
N MET A 1006 6.23 31.81 9.51
CA MET A 1006 5.02 31.35 10.20
C MET A 1006 4.01 32.50 10.25
N VAL A 1007 3.06 32.48 9.32
CA VAL A 1007 1.94 33.42 9.30
C VAL A 1007 0.86 32.95 10.28
N TRP A 1008 0.45 33.84 11.19
CA TRP A 1008 -0.61 33.60 12.16
C TRP A 1008 -1.92 34.22 11.67
N ASP A 1009 -2.94 33.39 11.47
CA ASP A 1009 -4.32 33.82 11.26
C ASP A 1009 -5.02 33.96 12.62
N GLU A 1010 -5.73 35.06 12.81
CA GLU A 1010 -6.44 35.39 14.05
C GLU A 1010 -7.93 35.52 13.76
N LYS A 1011 -8.76 34.77 14.49
CA LYS A 1011 -10.21 34.88 14.42
C LYS A 1011 -10.80 35.16 15.79
N ARG A 1012 -11.86 35.99 15.80
CA ARG A 1012 -12.53 36.46 17.02
C ARG A 1012 -14.04 36.29 16.89
N TRP A 1013 -14.68 35.73 17.90
CA TRP A 1013 -16.12 35.59 17.97
C TRP A 1013 -16.66 36.20 19.27
N GLU A 1014 -17.66 37.05 19.15
CA GLU A 1014 -18.47 37.48 20.29
C GLU A 1014 -19.62 36.52 20.54
N PHE A 1015 -19.89 36.24 21.80
CA PHE A 1015 -20.98 35.37 22.21
C PHE A 1015 -21.72 35.89 23.44
N ARG A 1016 -22.93 35.36 23.66
CA ARG A 1016 -23.71 35.55 24.87
C ARG A 1016 -24.13 34.20 25.43
N LEU A 1017 -23.84 33.96 26.71
CA LEU A 1017 -24.14 32.69 27.37
C LEU A 1017 -25.64 32.48 27.51
N GLY A 1018 -26.09 31.25 27.29
CA GLY A 1018 -27.49 30.85 27.43
C GLY A 1018 -28.44 31.43 26.39
N CYS A 1019 -27.91 32.09 25.35
CA CYS A 1019 -28.69 32.62 24.24
C CYS A 1019 -28.75 31.61 23.07
N SER A 1020 -29.87 31.61 22.33
CA SER A 1020 -30.06 30.80 21.13
C SER A 1020 -29.51 31.46 19.85
N GLU A 1021 -28.76 32.55 19.99
CA GLU A 1021 -28.07 33.17 18.85
C GLU A 1021 -26.67 32.57 18.69
N PRO A 1022 -26.23 32.27 17.47
CA PRO A 1022 -24.89 31.75 17.22
C PRO A 1022 -23.83 32.84 17.51
N PRO A 1023 -22.60 32.45 17.87
CA PRO A 1023 -21.49 33.39 18.01
C PRO A 1023 -21.28 34.21 16.73
N THR A 1024 -21.06 35.52 16.90
CA THR A 1024 -20.83 36.43 15.77
C THR A 1024 -19.33 36.58 15.53
N LEU A 1025 -18.87 36.20 14.33
CA LEU A 1025 -17.49 36.42 13.90
C LEU A 1025 -17.24 37.93 13.71
N LEU A 1026 -16.26 38.48 14.42
CA LEU A 1026 -15.80 39.85 14.26
C LEU A 1026 -14.88 39.94 13.05
N LYS A 1027 -15.06 41.00 12.24
CA LYS A 1027 -14.24 41.30 11.07
C LYS A 1027 -12.95 42.03 11.43
#